data_AF-A0A1L7WUZ6-F1
#
_entry.id   AF-A0A1L7WUZ6-F1
#
_cell.length_a   1.000
_cell.length_b   1.000
_cell.length_c   1.000
_cell.angle_alpha   90.00
_cell.angle_beta   90.00
_cell.angle_gamma   90.00
#
_symmetry.space_group_name_H-M   'P 1'
#
loop_
_entity.id
_entity.type
_entity.pdbx_description
1 polymer ?
#
loop_
_entity_poly.entity_id
_entity_poly.type
_entity_poly.pdbx_seq_one_letter_code
_entity_poly.pdbx_strand_id
1 'polypeptide(L)'
;MPIAIGQLRDAPNLFAKPSPFIRISENYGPNAITKAESKKKIIEKSFWVALRRCAVHLIPVTFSLVIITLNLKGYYIGADFVSPIHSETINLLLFQVAAKAQEILVIASLTTIIFHIARQELLFGNGLPLGLIGSGLLFSDFSYFFSKEFLGSLSYQAENIWRKWSFVAVLVAAGLTAALAGPSSATLLVPKSQYWQAGGTSFYLNGNTSDFWPTYLTSNEAASQPYCFGPDATRYGTCPSGGFHSLWQHFGQVDSSNFMSAGYPPSYAKPLSGSPFYWSIDSPLSQVPPVYTLGGPRPLTNDKVQDYTFFVQPHAATTIMLQQITTDWWDAFLSKDRMDPNRIDDRLAQTRVLSPLAQARCSAPQNLSSTDLNIQFPTLSGDGWVWRVAASLPVNTLNTTASDHLRFQWVHLPDQFGAATIGAVFESPWTSDNSSRFVIGCTVFSAYFNASLFTDEYSFWSGWYPWDVDFGHRYPAFDPGLQGNPANGRIGVNDTWLNLLTPPTPPDGPGYYSWQPSTIESIMMNAGLQNTALLNNQTLSPSSESSESSTPDRQSVLLETIICSVFVDGLSRSGSAKVYNNTGSVYDWTLSAYNKKPDFEARIVKGQDALNPPISPSGDFTKLRINMKISGFAYQGSIAEYLSMVVLLVHIAFALSHTVWILSTKQTSDSWDSVSKLLVLAQNSRPFVGVLKNASANIDHLATYSQKAKIRVTQPPGSEKCDHVELLFSGEDRRRKNSKARYDSIEGVDLSDVPANETSIQPPIFEEPSEDLHFNDQHRYPQTWPGISSSDDSSTTTLSELRRPGRQNSTASLLSNKTSASFRDITTEVERDQEYG
;
A
#
# COMPACT_ATOMS: atom_id res chain seq x y z
N MET A 1 20.35 28.46 14.51
CA MET A 1 20.64 29.89 14.76
C MET A 1 19.39 30.53 15.33
N PRO A 2 19.43 31.19 16.50
CA PRO A 2 18.27 31.84 17.09
C PRO A 2 18.21 33.34 16.77
N ILE A 3 17.03 33.84 16.41
CA ILE A 3 16.63 35.25 16.58
C ILE A 3 15.24 35.22 17.21
N ALA A 4 15.01 36.04 18.23
CA ALA A 4 13.81 35.98 19.04
C ALA A 4 12.64 36.75 18.41
N ILE A 5 11.42 36.26 18.64
CA ILE A 5 10.19 37.05 18.60
C ILE A 5 9.52 36.86 19.96
N GLY A 6 9.49 37.94 20.76
CA GLY A 6 9.15 37.85 22.19
C GLY A 6 8.72 39.17 22.80
N GLN A 7 8.09 40.06 22.03
CA GLN A 7 7.41 41.25 22.54
C GLN A 7 6.39 41.77 21.51
N LEU A 8 5.10 41.60 21.79
CA LEU A 8 3.98 42.44 21.35
C LEU A 8 2.69 41.95 22.03
N ARG A 9 2.62 42.18 23.35
CA ARG A 9 1.35 42.19 24.09
C ARG A 9 0.85 43.66 24.10
N ASP A 10 -0.42 43.84 24.42
CA ASP A 10 -1.05 45.13 24.74
C ASP A 10 -1.34 46.09 23.56
N ALA A 11 -2.34 45.73 22.73
CA ALA A 11 -3.14 46.68 21.96
C ALA A 11 -4.54 46.10 21.62
N PRO A 12 -5.62 46.45 22.35
CA PRO A 12 -6.98 46.08 21.97
C PRO A 12 -7.56 47.02 20.89
N ASN A 13 -8.63 46.58 20.22
CA ASN A 13 -9.43 47.28 19.19
C ASN A 13 -8.75 47.47 17.81
N LEU A 14 -9.08 46.59 16.85
CA LEU A 14 -8.88 46.90 15.42
C LEU A 14 -9.92 46.27 14.46
N PHE A 15 -11.15 46.04 14.93
CA PHE A 15 -12.33 45.80 14.06
C PHE A 15 -12.82 47.12 13.41
N ALA A 16 -11.95 47.84 12.70
CA ALA A 16 -12.32 49.07 11.99
C ALA A 16 -11.33 49.51 10.90
N LYS A 17 -11.44 48.91 9.69
CA LYS A 17 -11.31 49.51 8.33
C LYS A 17 -10.74 48.51 7.31
N PRO A 18 -11.38 48.31 6.15
CA PRO A 18 -10.70 47.73 5.00
C PRO A 18 -9.70 48.75 4.45
N SER A 19 -8.40 48.42 4.48
CA SER A 19 -7.39 49.10 3.68
C SER A 19 -7.60 48.79 2.19
N PRO A 20 -7.19 49.69 1.27
CA PRO A 20 -8.00 49.95 0.09
C PRO A 20 -7.79 48.96 -1.06
N PHE A 21 -8.87 48.69 -1.80
CA PHE A 21 -8.77 48.39 -3.23
C PHE A 21 -7.84 49.40 -3.90
N ILE A 22 -6.89 48.93 -4.71
CA ILE A 22 -6.09 49.80 -5.57
C ILE A 22 -7.03 50.38 -6.64
N ARG A 23 -7.65 51.53 -6.32
CA ARG A 23 -8.25 52.39 -7.34
C ARG A 23 -7.11 52.90 -8.22
N ILE A 24 -6.97 52.30 -9.40
CA ILE A 24 -6.26 52.93 -10.51
C ILE A 24 -7.13 54.11 -10.95
N SER A 25 -6.93 55.26 -10.30
CA SER A 25 -7.54 56.51 -10.73
C SER A 25 -6.78 57.03 -11.96
N GLU A 26 -7.20 56.58 -13.14
CA GLU A 26 -6.79 57.21 -14.39
C GLU A 26 -7.36 58.64 -14.43
N ASN A 27 -6.57 59.60 -13.93
CA ASN A 27 -6.84 61.01 -14.07
C ASN A 27 -6.64 61.42 -15.54
N TYR A 28 -7.64 61.12 -16.37
CA TYR A 28 -7.78 61.66 -17.72
C TYR A 28 -8.03 63.17 -17.64
N GLY A 29 -6.95 63.93 -17.44
CA GLY A 29 -6.94 65.35 -17.77
C GLY A 29 -7.19 65.52 -19.28
N PRO A 30 -7.95 66.52 -19.73
CA PRO A 30 -8.47 66.62 -21.10
C PRO A 30 -7.42 66.87 -22.20
N ASN A 31 -6.12 66.81 -21.88
CA ASN A 31 -4.99 66.99 -22.81
C ASN A 31 -4.07 65.75 -22.82
N ALA A 32 -4.65 64.55 -22.83
CA ALA A 32 -3.93 63.30 -23.03
C ALA A 32 -3.44 63.15 -24.49
N ILE A 33 -2.41 63.93 -24.86
CA ILE A 33 -1.75 63.83 -26.17
C ILE A 33 -1.29 62.39 -26.39
N THR A 34 -1.75 61.78 -27.48
CA THR A 34 -1.46 60.39 -27.85
C THR A 34 0.03 60.21 -28.15
N LYS A 35 0.78 59.81 -27.12
CA LYS A 35 2.22 59.62 -27.18
C LYS A 35 2.55 58.38 -28.03
N ALA A 36 2.81 58.62 -29.32
CA ALA A 36 3.06 57.59 -30.32
C ALA A 36 4.14 56.58 -29.87
N GLU A 37 3.92 55.31 -30.18
CA GLU A 37 4.81 54.23 -29.73
C GLU A 37 6.17 54.28 -30.45
N SER A 38 7.25 54.13 -29.69
CA SER A 38 8.62 54.21 -30.21
C SER A 38 9.06 52.93 -30.94
N LYS A 39 9.96 53.07 -31.93
CA LYS A 39 10.47 51.95 -32.75
C LYS A 39 11.14 50.89 -31.86
N LYS A 40 10.43 49.77 -31.65
CA LYS A 40 10.86 48.65 -30.80
C LYS A 40 12.07 47.91 -31.38
N LYS A 41 12.97 47.46 -30.50
CA LYS A 41 14.03 46.50 -30.86
C LYS A 41 13.44 45.08 -30.88
N ILE A 42 13.54 44.39 -32.02
CA ILE A 42 13.06 42.99 -32.15
C ILE A 42 13.96 42.05 -31.34
N ILE A 43 15.27 42.28 -31.36
CA ILE A 43 16.28 41.50 -30.66
C ILE A 43 17.16 42.45 -29.84
N GLU A 44 17.37 42.14 -28.57
CA GLU A 44 18.33 42.80 -27.70
C GLU A 44 19.51 41.86 -27.38
N LYS A 45 20.72 42.40 -27.53
CA LYS A 45 21.99 41.73 -27.21
C LYS A 45 22.57 42.28 -25.90
N SER A 46 22.22 41.68 -24.77
CA SER A 46 22.69 42.10 -23.44
C SER A 46 22.71 40.93 -22.47
N PHE A 47 23.84 40.74 -21.76
CA PHE A 47 24.00 39.69 -20.77
C PHE A 47 23.04 39.85 -19.57
N TRP A 48 22.85 41.08 -19.09
CA TRP A 48 21.94 41.35 -17.97
C TRP A 48 20.47 41.11 -18.32
N VAL A 49 20.08 41.39 -19.57
CA VAL A 49 18.72 41.12 -20.08
C VAL A 49 18.50 39.62 -20.30
N ALA A 50 19.52 38.90 -20.79
CA ALA A 50 19.55 37.45 -20.85
C ALA A 50 19.37 36.81 -19.46
N LEU A 51 20.19 37.22 -18.48
CA LEU A 51 20.12 36.73 -17.11
C LEU A 51 18.75 37.01 -16.44
N ARG A 52 18.19 38.22 -16.62
CA ARG A 52 16.87 38.59 -16.09
C ARG A 52 15.75 37.70 -16.64
N ARG A 53 15.85 37.19 -17.87
CA ARG A 53 14.85 36.28 -18.45
C ARG A 53 14.98 34.86 -17.92
N CYS A 54 16.20 34.38 -17.69
CA CYS A 54 16.43 33.09 -17.05
C CYS A 54 15.92 33.02 -15.61
N ALA A 55 15.67 34.16 -14.96
CA ALA A 55 15.14 34.23 -13.60
C ALA A 55 13.80 33.49 -13.40
N VAL A 56 12.96 33.37 -14.45
CA VAL A 56 11.70 32.61 -14.39
C VAL A 56 11.91 31.13 -14.08
N HIS A 57 13.09 30.58 -14.40
CA HIS A 57 13.44 29.19 -14.12
C HIS A 57 13.90 28.97 -12.69
N LEU A 58 14.44 29.99 -12.01
CA LEU A 58 15.14 29.82 -10.72
C LEU A 58 14.21 29.29 -9.63
N ILE A 59 13.04 29.89 -9.45
CA ILE A 59 12.09 29.48 -8.41
C ILE A 59 11.62 28.02 -8.62
N PRO A 60 11.04 27.62 -9.77
CA PRO A 60 10.60 26.23 -9.94
C PRO A 60 11.77 25.22 -9.92
N VAL A 61 12.96 25.56 -10.43
CA VAL A 61 14.14 24.67 -10.33
C VAL A 61 14.58 24.49 -8.87
N THR A 62 14.68 25.57 -8.08
CA THR A 62 15.06 25.47 -6.66
C THR A 62 14.01 24.70 -5.83
N PHE A 63 12.72 24.94 -6.07
CA PHE A 63 11.64 24.22 -5.40
C PHE A 63 11.68 22.72 -5.72
N SER A 64 11.78 22.36 -7.01
CA SER A 64 11.93 20.96 -7.45
C SER A 64 13.16 20.30 -6.82
N LEU A 65 14.31 20.96 -6.80
CA LEU A 65 15.54 20.43 -6.17
C LEU A 65 15.37 20.21 -4.65
N VAL A 66 14.66 21.09 -3.94
CA VAL A 66 14.36 20.93 -2.52
C VAL A 66 13.50 19.69 -2.26
N ILE A 67 12.36 19.53 -2.96
CA ILE A 67 11.45 18.39 -2.70
C ILE A 67 12.03 17.06 -3.18
N ILE A 68 12.83 17.04 -4.26
CA ILE A 68 13.61 15.86 -4.66
C ILE A 68 14.61 15.50 -3.55
N THR A 69 15.37 16.47 -3.03
CA THR A 69 16.35 16.24 -1.95
C THR A 69 15.69 15.74 -0.66
N LEU A 70 14.51 16.26 -0.32
CA LEU A 70 13.73 15.89 0.86
C LEU A 70 13.32 14.41 0.81
N ASN A 71 12.73 13.98 -0.31
CA ASN A 71 12.28 12.59 -0.50
C ASN A 71 13.44 11.60 -0.70
N LEU A 72 14.57 12.02 -1.29
CA LEU A 72 15.76 11.18 -1.45
C LEU A 72 16.55 10.97 -0.15
N LYS A 73 16.58 11.96 0.76
CA LYS A 73 17.16 11.79 2.10
C LYS A 73 16.22 11.08 3.06
N GLY A 74 14.92 11.23 2.83
CA GLY A 74 13.86 10.86 3.77
C GLY A 74 13.75 11.87 4.91
N TYR A 75 12.53 12.07 5.41
CA TYR A 75 12.26 12.89 6.59
C TYR A 75 10.95 12.48 7.26
N TYR A 76 11.03 11.95 8.48
CA TYR A 76 9.87 11.64 9.31
C TYR A 76 9.32 12.89 10.01
N ILE A 77 8.00 13.06 10.01
CA ILE A 77 7.28 14.22 10.56
C ILE A 77 6.63 13.87 11.90
N GLY A 78 6.06 12.67 12.03
CA GLY A 78 5.25 12.23 13.18
C GLY A 78 3.92 11.64 12.76
N ALA A 79 3.23 10.98 13.69
CA ALA A 79 1.82 10.63 13.58
C ALA A 79 0.96 11.85 13.20
N ASP A 80 1.24 12.99 13.84
CA ASP A 80 0.54 14.26 13.63
C ASP A 80 1.42 15.38 13.05
N PHE A 81 0.78 16.29 12.33
CA PHE A 81 1.40 17.55 11.89
C PHE A 81 1.53 18.53 13.06
N VAL A 82 2.74 18.64 13.63
CA VAL A 82 3.08 19.70 14.61
C VAL A 82 3.20 21.05 13.89
N SER A 83 2.03 21.61 13.58
CA SER A 83 1.79 22.89 12.93
C SER A 83 1.12 23.85 13.93
N PRO A 84 1.25 25.18 13.77
CA PRO A 84 0.42 26.15 14.51
C PRO A 84 -1.09 25.98 14.27
N ILE A 85 -1.48 25.20 13.25
CA ILE A 85 -2.86 24.80 12.97
C ILE A 85 -3.01 23.31 13.31
N HIS A 86 -3.73 23.01 14.40
CA HIS A 86 -4.07 21.66 14.85
C HIS A 86 -5.20 21.05 13.99
N SER A 87 -4.93 20.85 12.69
CA SER A 87 -5.83 20.16 11.77
C SER A 87 -5.02 19.54 10.63
N GLU A 88 -4.98 18.20 10.57
CA GLU A 88 -4.34 17.43 9.49
C GLU A 88 -4.83 17.91 8.11
N THR A 89 -6.15 17.97 7.92
CA THR A 89 -6.82 18.38 6.67
C THR A 89 -6.36 19.75 6.16
N ILE A 90 -6.20 20.73 7.05
CA ILE A 90 -5.73 22.07 6.66
C ILE A 90 -4.24 22.04 6.28
N ASN A 91 -3.41 21.29 7.02
CA ASN A 91 -1.99 21.15 6.70
C ASN A 91 -1.77 20.44 5.35
N LEU A 92 -2.50 19.34 5.09
CA LEU A 92 -2.49 18.65 3.80
C LEU A 92 -2.96 19.54 2.64
N LEU A 93 -4.02 20.34 2.86
CA LEU A 93 -4.51 21.30 1.87
C LEU A 93 -3.45 22.38 1.55
N LEU A 94 -2.70 22.86 2.54
CA LEU A 94 -1.61 23.82 2.31
C LEU A 94 -0.49 23.22 1.43
N PHE A 95 -0.13 21.95 1.62
CA PHE A 95 0.82 21.26 0.73
C PHE A 95 0.27 21.11 -0.70
N GLN A 96 -1.03 20.81 -0.87
CA GLN A 96 -1.67 20.76 -2.20
C GLN A 96 -1.69 22.12 -2.90
N VAL A 97 -1.98 23.21 -2.18
CA VAL A 97 -1.91 24.58 -2.71
C VAL A 97 -0.49 24.95 -3.15
N ALA A 98 0.52 24.60 -2.35
CA ALA A 98 1.92 24.81 -2.70
C ALA A 98 2.36 23.99 -3.94
N ALA A 99 1.88 22.75 -4.08
CA ALA A 99 2.13 21.93 -5.27
C ALA A 99 1.50 22.54 -6.54
N LYS A 100 0.29 23.12 -6.42
CA LYS A 100 -0.37 23.83 -7.54
C LYS A 100 0.36 25.12 -7.92
N ALA A 101 0.95 25.81 -6.94
CA ALA A 101 1.82 26.96 -7.22
C ALA A 101 3.11 26.54 -7.96
N GLN A 102 3.72 25.41 -7.59
CA GLN A 102 4.88 24.85 -8.30
C GLN A 102 4.54 24.45 -9.75
N GLU A 103 3.38 23.81 -9.98
CA GLU A 103 2.89 23.48 -11.32
C GLU A 103 2.82 24.72 -12.22
N ILE A 104 2.19 25.80 -11.76
CA ILE A 104 2.05 27.05 -12.51
C ILE A 104 3.43 27.67 -12.84
N LEU A 105 4.39 27.59 -11.92
CA LEU A 105 5.76 28.06 -12.14
C LEU A 105 6.53 27.17 -13.16
N VAL A 106 6.32 25.85 -13.12
CA VAL A 106 6.87 24.90 -14.12
C VAL A 106 6.28 25.19 -15.50
N ILE A 107 4.97 25.42 -15.61
CA ILE A 107 4.30 25.79 -16.87
C ILE A 107 4.86 27.12 -17.40
N ALA A 108 4.89 28.19 -16.60
CA ALA A 108 5.42 29.49 -17.02
C ALA A 108 6.91 29.43 -17.45
N SER A 109 7.70 28.57 -16.79
CA SER A 109 9.07 28.24 -17.21
C SER A 109 9.09 27.59 -18.59
N LEU A 110 8.28 26.56 -18.85
CA LEU A 110 8.21 25.86 -20.14
C LEU A 110 7.66 26.75 -21.27
N THR A 111 6.62 27.56 -21.00
CA THR A 111 6.10 28.62 -21.89
C THR A 111 7.22 29.50 -22.42
N THR A 112 8.10 29.96 -21.52
CA THR A 112 9.22 30.84 -21.87
C THR A 112 10.21 30.16 -22.83
N ILE A 113 10.47 28.86 -22.63
CA ILE A 113 11.35 28.04 -23.48
C ILE A 113 10.73 27.86 -24.87
N ILE A 114 9.46 27.44 -24.95
CA ILE A 114 8.76 27.21 -26.22
C ILE A 114 8.68 28.51 -27.03
N PHE A 115 8.34 29.64 -26.40
CA PHE A 115 8.37 30.94 -27.07
C PHE A 115 9.77 31.37 -27.51
N HIS A 116 10.84 30.99 -26.81
CA HIS A 116 12.20 31.24 -27.31
C HIS A 116 12.43 30.47 -28.61
N ILE A 117 12.19 29.15 -28.63
CA ILE A 117 12.46 28.30 -29.79
C ILE A 117 11.56 28.69 -30.97
N ALA A 118 10.27 28.95 -30.73
CA ALA A 118 9.35 29.38 -31.78
C ALA A 118 9.79 30.70 -32.44
N ARG A 119 10.31 31.66 -31.66
CA ARG A 119 10.87 32.91 -32.20
C ARG A 119 12.17 32.69 -32.97
N GLN A 120 13.02 31.74 -32.54
CA GLN A 120 14.21 31.35 -33.31
C GLN A 120 13.83 30.77 -34.68
N GLU A 121 12.80 29.91 -34.76
CA GLU A 121 12.32 29.35 -36.04
C GLU A 121 11.62 30.38 -36.93
N LEU A 122 10.85 31.32 -36.35
CA LEU A 122 10.17 32.38 -37.10
C LEU A 122 11.13 33.44 -37.65
N LEU A 123 12.14 33.86 -36.87
CA LEU A 123 13.09 34.92 -37.25
C LEU A 123 14.27 34.37 -38.08
N PHE A 124 14.96 33.35 -37.59
CA PHE A 124 16.21 32.85 -38.19
C PHE A 124 16.07 31.46 -38.84
N GLY A 125 14.97 30.76 -38.58
CA GLY A 125 14.68 29.46 -39.16
C GLY A 125 13.91 29.51 -40.47
N ASN A 126 13.45 28.32 -40.86
CA ASN A 126 12.73 28.08 -42.10
C ASN A 126 11.21 28.31 -41.94
N GLY A 127 10.79 28.96 -40.85
CA GLY A 127 9.41 29.26 -40.52
C GLY A 127 8.69 28.11 -39.79
N LEU A 128 7.67 28.46 -39.02
CA LEU A 128 6.76 27.51 -38.38
C LEU A 128 5.46 27.39 -39.17
N PRO A 129 4.83 26.21 -39.25
CA PRO A 129 3.44 26.09 -39.70
C PRO A 129 2.49 26.86 -38.76
N LEU A 130 1.40 27.40 -39.32
CA LEU A 130 0.43 28.24 -38.61
C LEU A 130 0.00 27.68 -37.24
N GLY A 131 -0.37 26.40 -37.18
CA GLY A 131 -0.84 25.76 -35.93
C GLY A 131 0.23 25.58 -34.84
N LEU A 132 1.51 25.87 -35.12
CA LEU A 132 2.59 25.90 -34.12
C LEU A 132 2.99 27.31 -33.69
N ILE A 133 2.46 28.38 -34.30
CA ILE A 133 2.78 29.76 -33.89
C ILE A 133 2.24 30.03 -32.47
N GLY A 134 1.04 29.55 -32.17
CA GLY A 134 0.41 29.64 -30.84
C GLY A 134 0.90 28.60 -29.81
N SER A 135 1.82 27.71 -30.18
CA SER A 135 2.20 26.55 -29.34
C SER A 135 2.62 26.90 -27.91
N GLY A 136 3.32 28.02 -27.69
CA GLY A 136 3.71 28.49 -26.35
C GLY A 136 2.55 28.85 -25.41
N LEU A 137 1.33 29.01 -25.94
CA LEU A 137 0.09 29.24 -25.18
C LEU A 137 -0.72 27.95 -24.97
N LEU A 138 -0.61 26.98 -25.89
CA LEU A 138 -1.52 25.84 -25.99
C LEU A 138 -0.92 24.51 -25.52
N PHE A 139 0.41 24.38 -25.45
CA PHE A 139 1.10 23.12 -25.12
C PHE A 139 0.73 22.50 -23.76
N SER A 140 0.23 23.29 -22.81
CA SER A 140 -0.20 22.82 -21.48
C SER A 140 -1.62 22.24 -21.47
N ASP A 141 -2.41 22.47 -22.52
CA ASP A 141 -3.67 21.77 -22.74
C ASP A 141 -3.40 20.48 -23.53
N PHE A 142 -3.73 19.34 -22.92
CA PHE A 142 -3.60 18.02 -23.55
C PHE A 142 -4.41 17.92 -24.86
N SER A 143 -5.54 18.63 -24.94
CA SER A 143 -6.44 18.66 -26.11
C SER A 143 -5.75 19.23 -27.36
N TYR A 144 -4.78 20.13 -27.19
CA TYR A 144 -4.04 20.74 -28.29
C TYR A 144 -3.34 19.71 -29.18
N PHE A 145 -2.78 18.64 -28.61
CA PHE A 145 -2.06 17.60 -29.36
C PHE A 145 -2.97 16.74 -30.27
N PHE A 146 -4.28 16.78 -30.05
CA PHE A 146 -5.29 16.12 -30.89
C PHE A 146 -6.07 17.11 -31.77
N SER A 147 -5.77 18.41 -31.68
CA SER A 147 -6.43 19.45 -32.46
C SER A 147 -6.10 19.39 -33.95
N LYS A 148 -7.00 19.94 -34.78
CA LYS A 148 -6.71 20.21 -36.21
C LYS A 148 -5.44 21.05 -36.39
N GLU A 149 -5.12 21.91 -35.42
CA GLU A 149 -3.99 22.84 -35.48
C GLU A 149 -2.65 22.09 -35.40
N PHE A 150 -2.49 21.24 -34.39
CA PHE A 150 -1.29 20.44 -34.19
C PHE A 150 -1.17 19.36 -35.27
N LEU A 151 -2.24 18.61 -35.53
CA LEU A 151 -2.22 17.53 -36.52
C LEU A 151 -1.95 18.04 -37.95
N GLY A 152 -2.56 19.15 -38.36
CA GLY A 152 -2.24 19.79 -39.64
C GLY A 152 -0.81 20.31 -39.69
N SER A 153 -0.30 20.80 -38.57
CA SER A 153 1.11 21.21 -38.44
C SER A 153 2.11 20.04 -38.46
N LEU A 154 1.70 18.78 -38.29
CA LEU A 154 2.60 17.64 -38.52
C LEU A 154 2.85 17.38 -40.00
N SER A 155 1.91 17.74 -40.89
CA SER A 155 1.98 17.42 -42.33
C SER A 155 2.84 18.38 -43.17
N TYR A 156 3.39 19.45 -42.59
CA TYR A 156 4.15 20.44 -43.39
C TYR A 156 5.51 19.93 -43.92
N GLN A 157 5.87 20.39 -45.11
CA GLN A 157 7.19 20.15 -45.72
C GLN A 157 8.23 21.10 -45.12
N ALA A 158 9.08 20.57 -44.23
CA ALA A 158 10.22 21.28 -43.67
C ALA A 158 11.47 21.10 -44.55
N GLU A 159 12.18 22.20 -44.82
CA GLU A 159 13.48 22.20 -45.51
C GLU A 159 14.61 21.56 -44.65
N ASN A 160 14.40 21.47 -43.33
CA ASN A 160 15.27 20.73 -42.41
C ASN A 160 14.39 19.88 -41.48
N ILE A 161 14.42 18.57 -41.69
CA ILE A 161 13.56 17.61 -40.98
C ILE A 161 13.97 17.43 -39.50
N TRP A 162 15.25 17.63 -39.17
CA TRP A 162 15.75 17.58 -37.80
C TRP A 162 15.26 18.76 -36.96
N ARG A 163 15.24 19.99 -37.52
CA ARG A 163 14.66 21.16 -36.83
C ARG A 163 13.16 20.97 -36.56
N LYS A 164 12.42 20.44 -37.53
CA LYS A 164 11.00 20.08 -37.39
C LYS A 164 10.77 19.11 -36.22
N TRP A 165 11.40 17.93 -36.26
CA TRP A 165 11.14 16.91 -35.24
C TRP A 165 11.74 17.26 -33.88
N SER A 166 12.84 18.03 -33.83
CA SER A 166 13.37 18.59 -32.58
C SER A 166 12.36 19.53 -31.91
N PHE A 167 11.77 20.48 -32.67
CA PHE A 167 10.75 21.37 -32.13
C PHE A 167 9.50 20.60 -31.66
N VAL A 168 9.00 19.66 -32.47
CA VAL A 168 7.83 18.83 -32.10
C VAL A 168 8.12 17.96 -30.88
N ALA A 169 9.31 17.35 -30.78
CA ALA A 169 9.70 16.53 -29.62
C ALA A 169 9.83 17.36 -28.34
N VAL A 170 10.44 18.56 -28.40
CA VAL A 170 10.50 19.48 -27.26
C VAL A 170 9.09 19.93 -26.87
N LEU A 171 8.21 20.23 -27.83
CA LEU A 171 6.84 20.67 -27.58
C LEU A 171 5.99 19.57 -26.92
N VAL A 172 6.06 18.32 -27.41
CA VAL A 172 5.36 17.16 -26.83
C VAL A 172 5.91 16.83 -25.43
N ALA A 173 7.24 16.81 -25.26
CA ALA A 173 7.87 16.55 -23.97
C ALA A 173 7.56 17.66 -22.95
N ALA A 174 7.52 18.92 -23.36
CA ALA A 174 7.12 20.04 -22.50
C ALA A 174 5.63 19.98 -22.15
N GLY A 175 4.75 19.59 -23.08
CA GLY A 175 3.32 19.39 -22.80
C GLY A 175 3.06 18.25 -21.82
N LEU A 176 3.73 17.11 -22.00
CA LEU A 176 3.69 15.99 -21.06
C LEU A 176 4.26 16.39 -19.69
N THR A 177 5.36 17.15 -19.66
CA THR A 177 5.95 17.67 -18.41
C THR A 177 4.97 18.63 -17.71
N ALA A 178 4.30 19.52 -18.45
CA ALA A 178 3.30 20.43 -17.90
C ALA A 178 2.08 19.70 -17.31
N ALA A 179 1.52 18.74 -18.05
CA ALA A 179 0.38 17.93 -17.60
C ALA A 179 0.71 17.09 -16.36
N LEU A 180 1.92 16.54 -16.28
CA LEU A 180 2.36 15.73 -15.14
C LEU A 180 2.94 16.56 -13.98
N ALA A 181 3.27 17.84 -14.18
CA ALA A 181 3.91 18.67 -13.15
C ALA A 181 3.06 18.81 -11.88
N GLY A 182 1.74 18.96 -12.01
CA GLY A 182 0.81 19.06 -10.88
C GLY A 182 0.79 17.79 -10.04
N PRO A 183 0.40 16.64 -10.61
CA PRO A 183 0.45 15.34 -9.93
C PRO A 183 1.83 14.99 -9.35
N SER A 184 2.92 15.31 -10.06
CA SER A 184 4.29 15.03 -9.61
C SER A 184 4.71 15.92 -8.43
N SER A 185 4.37 17.21 -8.48
CA SER A 185 4.64 18.15 -7.37
C SER A 185 3.82 17.77 -6.14
N ALA A 186 2.54 17.41 -6.32
CA ALA A 186 1.68 16.97 -5.22
C ALA A 186 2.18 15.66 -4.59
N THR A 187 2.58 14.67 -5.41
CA THR A 187 3.11 13.38 -4.94
C THR A 187 4.39 13.52 -4.11
N LEU A 188 5.24 14.51 -4.43
CA LEU A 188 6.50 14.76 -3.72
C LEU A 188 6.39 15.76 -2.56
N LEU A 189 5.34 16.59 -2.51
CA LEU A 189 5.18 17.65 -1.51
C LEU A 189 4.12 17.33 -0.46
N VAL A 190 3.14 16.48 -0.75
CA VAL A 190 2.17 16.00 0.25
C VAL A 190 2.75 14.75 0.91
N PRO A 191 3.20 14.80 2.18
CA PRO A 191 3.72 13.63 2.87
C PRO A 191 2.58 12.66 3.18
N LYS A 192 2.92 11.38 3.35
CA LYS A 192 1.97 10.27 3.53
C LYS A 192 2.27 9.55 4.84
N SER A 193 1.25 9.05 5.53
CA SER A 193 1.48 8.10 6.62
C SER A 193 2.01 6.79 6.06
N GLN A 194 3.17 6.34 6.54
CA GLN A 194 3.88 5.15 6.06
C GLN A 194 4.91 4.65 7.09
N TYR A 195 5.31 3.38 6.98
CA TYR A 195 6.33 2.82 7.86
C TYR A 195 7.72 3.41 7.59
N TRP A 196 8.21 4.20 8.55
CA TRP A 196 9.57 4.71 8.58
C TRP A 196 10.52 3.72 9.27
N GLN A 197 11.72 3.53 8.75
CA GLN A 197 12.75 2.67 9.34
C GLN A 197 13.39 3.37 10.55
N ALA A 198 13.02 2.94 11.76
CA ALA A 198 13.39 3.58 13.02
C ALA A 198 14.42 2.79 13.85
N GLY A 199 14.79 1.58 13.40
CA GLY A 199 15.88 0.83 14.01
C GLY A 199 16.10 -0.57 13.42
N GLY A 200 17.04 -1.28 14.02
CA GLY A 200 17.32 -2.69 13.73
C GLY A 200 18.71 -3.09 14.22
N THR A 201 18.87 -4.36 14.53
CA THR A 201 20.17 -4.95 14.86
C THR A 201 20.14 -6.44 14.56
N SER A 202 21.28 -7.03 14.22
CA SER A 202 21.43 -8.46 14.45
C SER A 202 21.47 -8.81 15.93
N PHE A 203 20.99 -10.01 16.25
CA PHE A 203 21.05 -10.62 17.56
C PHE A 203 21.41 -12.11 17.42
N TYR A 204 21.70 -12.75 18.55
CA TYR A 204 22.33 -14.06 18.59
C TYR A 204 21.62 -14.96 19.60
N LEU A 205 21.37 -16.22 19.23
CA LEU A 205 20.99 -17.27 20.17
C LEU A 205 22.21 -18.16 20.43
N ASN A 206 22.42 -18.55 21.69
CA ASN A 206 23.60 -19.31 22.12
C ASN A 206 23.40 -20.81 21.84
N GLY A 207 23.80 -21.25 20.64
CA GLY A 207 23.57 -22.59 20.10
C GLY A 207 23.28 -22.58 18.59
N ASN A 208 23.36 -23.75 17.98
CA ASN A 208 23.08 -23.97 16.55
C ASN A 208 21.58 -24.03 16.27
N THR A 209 21.20 -23.97 14.99
CA THR A 209 19.79 -24.07 14.54
C THR A 209 19.07 -25.30 15.12
N SER A 210 19.76 -26.43 15.27
CA SER A 210 19.22 -27.67 15.86
C SER A 210 18.97 -27.60 17.37
N ASP A 211 19.56 -26.63 18.08
CA ASP A 211 19.32 -26.41 19.53
C ASP A 211 18.02 -25.65 19.81
N PHE A 212 17.43 -25.06 18.78
CA PHE A 212 16.24 -24.21 18.87
C PHE A 212 15.08 -24.78 18.02
N TRP A 213 15.40 -25.33 16.86
CA TRP A 213 14.46 -26.01 15.95
C TRP A 213 14.89 -27.47 15.69
N PRO A 214 14.89 -28.34 16.72
CA PRO A 214 15.30 -29.74 16.58
C PRO A 214 14.33 -30.56 15.73
N THR A 215 14.87 -31.42 14.85
CA THR A 215 14.07 -32.42 14.12
C THR A 215 13.64 -33.61 14.98
N TYR A 216 14.25 -33.79 16.15
CA TYR A 216 13.91 -34.84 17.11
C TYR A 216 14.02 -34.30 18.54
N LEU A 217 12.89 -34.20 19.24
CA LEU A 217 12.79 -33.68 20.59
C LEU A 217 13.14 -34.74 21.64
N THR A 218 14.01 -34.37 22.58
CA THR A 218 14.36 -35.19 23.75
C THR A 218 14.49 -34.31 24.99
N SER A 219 14.38 -34.91 26.18
CA SER A 219 14.58 -34.19 27.43
C SER A 219 16.04 -34.03 27.87
N ASN A 220 17.02 -34.42 27.04
CA ASN A 220 18.45 -34.48 27.43
C ASN A 220 19.19 -33.13 27.29
N GLU A 221 18.45 -32.03 27.20
CA GLU A 221 19.01 -30.68 27.25
C GLU A 221 19.45 -30.33 28.68
N ALA A 222 20.76 -30.38 28.94
CA ALA A 222 21.35 -30.05 30.25
C ALA A 222 20.94 -28.67 30.83
N ALA A 223 20.46 -27.75 29.98
CA ALA A 223 19.93 -26.46 30.41
C ALA A 223 18.54 -26.56 31.10
N SER A 224 17.63 -27.42 30.64
CA SER A 224 16.24 -27.50 31.14
C SER A 224 16.02 -28.59 32.19
N GLN A 225 16.92 -29.57 32.29
CA GLN A 225 16.80 -30.69 33.24
C GLN A 225 16.57 -30.31 34.72
N PRO A 226 17.20 -29.26 35.31
CA PRO A 226 17.12 -29.06 36.76
C PRO A 226 15.75 -28.62 37.30
N TYR A 227 14.87 -28.09 36.47
CA TYR A 227 13.61 -27.44 36.90
C TYR A 227 12.38 -27.79 36.07
N CYS A 228 12.52 -28.32 34.85
CA CYS A 228 11.37 -28.87 34.12
C CYS A 228 10.96 -30.28 34.61
N PHE A 229 11.82 -30.98 35.35
CA PHE A 229 11.54 -32.29 35.93
C PHE A 229 11.06 -32.16 37.38
N GLY A 230 9.80 -31.75 37.59
CA GLY A 230 9.22 -31.63 38.93
C GLY A 230 7.79 -31.10 38.92
N PRO A 231 7.11 -31.03 40.09
CA PRO A 231 5.75 -30.53 40.19
C PRO A 231 5.62 -29.06 39.77
N ASP A 232 6.68 -28.26 39.91
CA ASP A 232 6.70 -26.84 39.55
C ASP A 232 7.02 -26.57 38.07
N ALA A 233 7.14 -27.60 37.22
CA ALA A 233 7.47 -27.46 35.80
C ALA A 233 6.52 -26.50 35.05
N THR A 234 5.26 -26.42 35.46
CA THR A 234 4.24 -25.50 34.89
C THR A 234 4.43 -24.04 35.29
N ARG A 235 5.29 -23.72 36.28
CA ARG A 235 5.62 -22.33 36.64
C ARG A 235 6.66 -21.73 35.72
N TYR A 236 7.56 -22.57 35.20
CA TYR A 236 8.71 -22.14 34.39
C TYR A 236 8.32 -21.95 32.93
N GLY A 237 8.39 -20.70 32.45
CA GLY A 237 8.04 -20.35 31.07
C GLY A 237 8.89 -21.04 30.01
N THR A 238 10.11 -21.47 30.35
CA THR A 238 11.02 -22.17 29.42
C THR A 238 10.79 -23.68 29.34
N CYS A 239 9.86 -24.25 30.10
CA CYS A 239 9.53 -25.68 30.06
C CYS A 239 8.37 -25.97 29.08
N PRO A 240 8.28 -27.17 28.48
CA PRO A 240 7.23 -27.47 27.49
C PRO A 240 5.80 -27.34 28.05
N SER A 241 5.59 -27.55 29.35
CA SER A 241 4.30 -27.32 30.03
C SER A 241 4.06 -25.88 30.51
N GLY A 242 4.93 -24.91 30.14
CA GLY A 242 4.94 -23.55 30.68
C GLY A 242 3.68 -22.71 30.39
N GLY A 243 2.96 -22.99 29.30
CA GLY A 243 1.70 -22.33 28.95
C GLY A 243 0.45 -22.94 29.60
N PHE A 244 0.58 -23.98 30.44
CA PHE A 244 -0.55 -24.69 31.06
C PHE A 244 -1.58 -23.75 31.70
N HIS A 245 -1.14 -22.69 32.39
CA HIS A 245 -2.05 -21.80 33.10
C HIS A 245 -2.98 -21.03 32.16
N SER A 246 -2.45 -20.35 31.13
CA SER A 246 -3.27 -19.63 30.14
C SER A 246 -4.14 -20.58 29.33
N LEU A 247 -3.63 -21.77 28.96
CA LEU A 247 -4.41 -22.79 28.27
C LEU A 247 -5.59 -23.29 29.13
N TRP A 248 -5.36 -23.58 30.42
CA TRP A 248 -6.40 -24.00 31.35
C TRP A 248 -7.46 -22.90 31.56
N GLN A 249 -7.04 -21.63 31.65
CA GLN A 249 -7.96 -20.49 31.75
C GLN A 249 -8.77 -20.25 30.47
N HIS A 250 -8.17 -20.40 29.29
CA HIS A 250 -8.85 -20.26 28.00
C HIS A 250 -9.88 -21.36 27.81
N PHE A 251 -9.46 -22.63 27.95
CA PHE A 251 -10.35 -23.78 27.79
C PHE A 251 -11.39 -23.94 28.90
N GLY A 252 -11.23 -23.28 30.05
CA GLY A 252 -12.27 -23.17 31.08
C GLY A 252 -13.41 -22.19 30.77
N GLN A 253 -13.28 -21.38 29.71
CA GLN A 253 -14.32 -20.45 29.26
C GLN A 253 -15.16 -21.03 28.10
N VAL A 254 -14.78 -22.19 27.58
CA VAL A 254 -15.38 -22.79 26.38
C VAL A 254 -15.71 -24.27 26.55
N ASP A 255 -16.72 -24.72 25.81
CA ASP A 255 -17.16 -26.11 25.74
C ASP A 255 -17.41 -26.53 24.28
N SER A 256 -17.78 -27.80 24.06
CA SER A 256 -18.07 -28.32 22.71
C SER A 256 -19.27 -27.63 22.02
N SER A 257 -20.09 -26.87 22.74
CA SER A 257 -21.20 -26.10 22.18
C SER A 257 -20.75 -24.73 21.64
N ASN A 258 -19.81 -24.06 22.33
CA ASN A 258 -19.49 -22.65 22.10
C ASN A 258 -18.06 -22.37 21.60
N PHE A 259 -17.09 -23.30 21.67
CA PHE A 259 -15.67 -23.00 21.41
C PHE A 259 -15.43 -22.37 20.03
N MET A 260 -16.08 -22.92 18.99
CA MET A 260 -16.07 -22.42 17.61
C MET A 260 -16.53 -20.96 17.46
N SER A 261 -17.26 -20.41 18.44
CA SER A 261 -17.77 -19.04 18.45
C SER A 261 -17.13 -18.15 19.52
N ALA A 262 -16.59 -18.74 20.59
CA ALA A 262 -15.96 -18.02 21.71
C ALA A 262 -14.47 -17.76 21.49
N GLY A 263 -13.80 -18.56 20.64
CA GLY A 263 -12.45 -18.28 20.17
C GLY A 263 -12.37 -17.28 19.01
N TYR A 264 -13.52 -16.78 18.50
CA TYR A 264 -13.52 -15.59 17.66
C TYR A 264 -13.27 -14.37 18.55
N PRO A 265 -12.35 -13.47 18.17
CA PRO A 265 -12.18 -12.22 18.89
C PRO A 265 -13.43 -11.34 18.69
N PRO A 266 -13.68 -10.34 19.56
CA PRO A 266 -14.81 -9.43 19.43
C PRO A 266 -14.85 -8.75 18.06
N SER A 267 -16.04 -8.38 17.57
CA SER A 267 -16.23 -7.84 16.21
C SER A 267 -15.53 -6.49 15.92
N TYR A 268 -14.93 -5.86 16.93
CA TYR A 268 -14.08 -4.67 16.80
C TYR A 268 -12.57 -4.98 16.69
N ALA A 269 -12.15 -6.22 16.99
CA ALA A 269 -10.76 -6.64 16.95
C ALA A 269 -10.35 -7.08 15.53
N LYS A 270 -9.12 -6.75 15.13
CA LYS A 270 -8.56 -7.16 13.82
C LYS A 270 -8.24 -8.67 13.82
N PRO A 271 -8.47 -9.41 12.73
CA PRO A 271 -7.97 -10.78 12.58
C PRO A 271 -6.44 -10.80 12.49
N LEU A 272 -5.76 -11.31 13.52
CA LEU A 272 -4.30 -11.37 13.57
C LEU A 272 -3.75 -12.31 12.50
N SER A 273 -2.86 -11.79 11.66
CA SER A 273 -2.26 -12.49 10.51
C SER A 273 -3.28 -13.26 9.63
N GLY A 274 -4.52 -12.77 9.57
CA GLY A 274 -5.63 -13.40 8.82
C GLY A 274 -6.32 -14.58 9.50
N SER A 275 -5.87 -14.98 10.70
CA SER A 275 -6.57 -15.96 11.54
C SER A 275 -7.79 -15.32 12.24
N PRO A 276 -8.97 -15.98 12.21
CA PRO A 276 -10.13 -15.56 12.97
C PRO A 276 -10.18 -16.16 14.38
N PHE A 277 -9.18 -16.95 14.79
CA PHE A 277 -9.23 -17.79 15.99
C PHE A 277 -7.88 -17.76 16.72
N TYR A 278 -7.79 -16.93 17.77
CA TYR A 278 -6.55 -16.69 18.50
C TYR A 278 -6.77 -16.35 19.98
N TRP A 279 -5.74 -16.57 20.79
CA TRP A 279 -5.66 -16.16 22.21
C TRP A 279 -4.19 -15.97 22.60
N SER A 280 -3.94 -15.24 23.70
CA SER A 280 -2.60 -15.09 24.26
C SER A 280 -2.25 -16.26 25.18
N ILE A 281 -1.00 -16.71 25.11
CA ILE A 281 -0.38 -17.55 26.14
C ILE A 281 0.72 -16.74 26.82
N ASP A 282 0.67 -16.74 28.14
CA ASP A 282 1.61 -16.06 29.02
C ASP A 282 2.51 -17.10 29.73
N SER A 283 3.53 -16.64 30.42
CA SER A 283 4.33 -17.49 31.31
C SER A 283 4.14 -17.03 32.76
N PRO A 284 3.86 -17.92 33.73
CA PRO A 284 3.56 -17.52 35.12
C PRO A 284 4.65 -16.70 35.83
N LEU A 285 5.90 -16.79 35.36
CA LEU A 285 7.06 -16.05 35.85
C LEU A 285 7.62 -15.05 34.82
N SER A 286 6.86 -14.70 33.78
CA SER A 286 7.22 -13.75 32.70
C SER A 286 8.50 -14.07 31.91
N GLN A 287 9.06 -15.28 32.05
CA GLN A 287 10.32 -15.72 31.41
C GLN A 287 10.22 -15.93 29.90
N VAL A 288 9.01 -16.07 29.36
CA VAL A 288 8.72 -15.85 27.94
C VAL A 288 7.70 -14.72 27.91
N PRO A 289 7.89 -13.68 27.09
CA PRO A 289 6.87 -12.65 26.92
C PRO A 289 5.57 -13.28 26.39
N PRO A 290 4.43 -12.59 26.53
CA PRO A 290 3.17 -13.06 25.96
C PRO A 290 3.31 -13.35 24.46
N VAL A 291 2.69 -14.43 23.99
CA VAL A 291 2.66 -14.84 22.58
C VAL A 291 1.24 -15.18 22.15
N TYR A 292 0.86 -14.88 20.92
CA TYR A 292 -0.41 -15.34 20.35
C TYR A 292 -0.28 -16.77 19.81
N THR A 293 -1.22 -17.63 20.19
CA THR A 293 -1.51 -18.84 19.42
C THR A 293 -2.52 -18.47 18.34
N LEU A 294 -2.20 -18.74 17.07
CA LEU A 294 -3.06 -18.44 15.91
C LEU A 294 -3.42 -19.73 15.16
N GLY A 295 -4.58 -19.79 14.51
CA GLY A 295 -4.84 -20.84 13.52
C GLY A 295 -6.31 -20.99 13.18
N GLY A 296 -6.81 -22.22 13.29
CA GLY A 296 -8.24 -22.49 13.17
C GLY A 296 -8.62 -23.95 13.42
N PRO A 297 -9.69 -24.22 14.20
CA PRO A 297 -10.31 -25.53 14.28
C PRO A 297 -10.92 -25.96 12.94
N ARG A 298 -10.98 -27.27 12.71
CA ARG A 298 -11.61 -27.89 11.53
C ARG A 298 -13.06 -27.43 11.37
N PRO A 299 -13.49 -26.90 10.20
CA PRO A 299 -14.87 -26.52 9.95
C PRO A 299 -15.86 -27.66 10.26
N LEU A 300 -16.99 -27.34 10.90
CA LEU A 300 -18.06 -28.30 11.20
C LEU A 300 -19.01 -28.55 10.01
N THR A 301 -18.73 -27.93 8.87
CA THR A 301 -19.47 -28.04 7.59
C THR A 301 -18.67 -28.84 6.58
N ASN A 302 -19.35 -29.52 5.65
CA ASN A 302 -18.72 -30.33 4.59
C ASN A 302 -18.04 -29.49 3.48
N ASP A 303 -17.45 -28.35 3.82
CA ASP A 303 -16.79 -27.42 2.91
C ASP A 303 -15.29 -27.74 2.86
N LYS A 304 -14.82 -28.27 1.72
CA LYS A 304 -13.51 -28.93 1.55
C LYS A 304 -12.29 -27.98 1.51
N VAL A 305 -12.35 -26.87 2.23
CA VAL A 305 -11.30 -25.83 2.28
C VAL A 305 -10.24 -26.15 3.34
N GLN A 306 -10.61 -26.85 4.42
CA GLN A 306 -9.72 -27.22 5.52
C GLN A 306 -10.19 -28.52 6.18
N ASP A 307 -9.35 -29.57 6.14
CA ASP A 307 -9.72 -30.93 6.56
C ASP A 307 -9.11 -31.34 7.92
N TYR A 308 -8.56 -30.39 8.67
CA TYR A 308 -7.82 -30.61 9.92
C TYR A 308 -7.86 -29.36 10.81
N THR A 309 -7.60 -29.54 12.11
CA THR A 309 -7.38 -28.42 13.05
C THR A 309 -5.89 -28.11 13.09
N PHE A 310 -5.51 -26.82 13.09
CA PHE A 310 -4.10 -26.42 13.22
C PHE A 310 -3.91 -25.17 14.07
N PHE A 311 -2.75 -25.09 14.71
CA PHE A 311 -2.26 -23.88 15.38
C PHE A 311 -0.77 -23.63 15.14
N VAL A 312 -0.40 -22.36 15.14
CA VAL A 312 0.97 -21.83 15.06
C VAL A 312 1.20 -20.85 16.21
N GLN A 313 2.46 -20.66 16.61
CA GLN A 313 2.83 -19.78 17.73
C GLN A 313 4.23 -19.19 17.52
N PRO A 314 4.53 -17.96 17.97
CA PRO A 314 5.90 -17.45 18.00
C PRO A 314 6.86 -18.36 18.76
N HIS A 315 8.06 -18.56 18.21
CA HIS A 315 9.11 -19.32 18.86
C HIS A 315 9.71 -18.56 20.06
N ALA A 316 9.57 -19.14 21.26
CA ALA A 316 9.81 -18.48 22.55
C ALA A 316 11.24 -18.00 22.75
N ALA A 317 12.23 -18.82 22.36
CA ALA A 317 13.65 -18.43 22.46
C ALA A 317 13.95 -17.17 21.65
N THR A 318 13.19 -16.94 20.58
CA THR A 318 13.31 -15.75 19.75
C THR A 318 12.57 -14.58 20.39
N THR A 319 11.31 -14.74 20.83
CA THR A 319 10.53 -13.63 21.43
C THR A 319 11.17 -13.06 22.70
N ILE A 320 11.79 -13.89 23.55
CA ILE A 320 12.58 -13.43 24.71
C ILE A 320 13.62 -12.39 24.29
N MET A 321 14.44 -12.70 23.29
CA MET A 321 15.48 -11.80 22.82
C MET A 321 14.89 -10.56 22.16
N LEU A 322 13.85 -10.72 21.34
CA LEU A 322 13.18 -9.58 20.69
C LEU A 322 12.62 -8.61 21.74
N GLN A 323 11.96 -9.10 22.80
CA GLN A 323 11.35 -8.30 23.86
C GLN A 323 12.35 -7.38 24.59
N GLN A 324 13.55 -7.89 24.89
CA GLN A 324 14.62 -7.06 25.45
C GLN A 324 15.12 -6.04 24.41
N ILE A 325 15.35 -6.48 23.17
CA ILE A 325 15.88 -5.64 22.10
C ILE A 325 14.90 -4.50 21.73
N THR A 326 13.59 -4.73 21.75
CA THR A 326 12.59 -3.70 21.45
C THR A 326 12.47 -2.67 22.56
N THR A 327 12.49 -3.12 23.82
CA THR A 327 12.50 -2.23 25.00
C THR A 327 13.74 -1.33 24.98
N ASP A 328 14.93 -1.91 24.85
CA ASP A 328 16.19 -1.16 24.76
C ASP A 328 16.31 -0.28 23.49
N TRP A 329 15.67 -0.66 22.39
CA TRP A 329 15.57 0.19 21.20
C TRP A 329 14.68 1.41 21.45
N TRP A 330 13.54 1.23 22.12
CA TRP A 330 12.57 2.30 22.35
C TRP A 330 13.16 3.41 23.25
N ASP A 331 13.83 3.03 24.33
CA ASP A 331 14.54 3.96 25.21
C ASP A 331 15.68 4.69 24.47
N ALA A 332 16.42 3.97 23.62
CA ALA A 332 17.45 4.53 22.75
C ALA A 332 16.90 5.44 21.63
N PHE A 333 15.66 5.22 21.19
CA PHE A 333 14.99 6.03 20.16
C PHE A 333 14.52 7.37 20.74
N LEU A 334 13.77 7.32 21.83
CA LEU A 334 13.23 8.51 22.51
C LEU A 334 14.33 9.45 23.02
N SER A 335 15.38 8.91 23.65
CA SER A 335 16.48 9.70 24.21
C SER A 335 17.31 10.44 23.15
N LYS A 336 17.49 9.82 21.98
CA LYS A 336 18.40 10.25 20.93
C LYS A 336 17.75 11.15 19.88
N ASP A 337 16.62 10.74 19.34
CA ASP A 337 15.89 11.48 18.31
C ASP A 337 14.93 12.52 18.93
N ARG A 338 14.80 12.51 20.27
CA ARG A 338 14.06 13.49 21.09
C ARG A 338 12.60 13.67 20.66
N MET A 339 12.00 12.57 20.26
CA MET A 339 10.60 12.52 19.86
C MET A 339 9.71 12.38 21.09
N ASP A 340 8.64 13.14 21.14
CA ASP A 340 7.55 12.92 22.08
C ASP A 340 6.87 11.57 21.72
N PRO A 341 6.69 10.62 22.65
CA PRO A 341 5.97 9.37 22.39
C PRO A 341 4.60 9.57 21.75
N ASN A 342 3.91 10.68 22.05
CA ASN A 342 2.60 11.02 21.48
C ASN A 342 2.65 11.37 19.98
N ARG A 343 3.83 11.41 19.35
CA ARG A 343 4.01 11.67 17.92
C ARG A 343 4.30 10.40 17.12
N ILE A 344 4.05 9.23 17.69
CA ILE A 344 4.27 7.91 17.09
C ILE A 344 3.01 7.10 17.33
N ASP A 345 2.37 6.64 16.25
CA ASP A 345 1.08 5.93 16.32
C ASP A 345 1.34 4.44 16.61
N ASP A 346 1.94 3.73 15.65
CA ASP A 346 2.30 2.32 15.76
C ASP A 346 3.83 2.09 15.87
N ARG A 347 4.20 0.99 16.54
CA ARG A 347 5.60 0.56 16.74
C ARG A 347 5.72 -0.90 16.32
N LEU A 348 6.26 -1.15 15.13
CA LEU A 348 6.38 -2.48 14.55
C LEU A 348 7.82 -2.98 14.62
N ALA A 349 8.08 -3.95 15.49
CA ALA A 349 9.36 -4.66 15.53
C ALA A 349 9.21 -6.06 14.91
N GLN A 350 10.06 -6.41 13.94
CA GLN A 350 9.86 -7.60 13.09
C GLN A 350 11.17 -8.37 12.83
N THR A 351 11.14 -9.71 12.95
CA THR A 351 12.21 -10.62 12.50
C THR A 351 11.64 -11.74 11.64
N ARG A 352 12.46 -12.37 10.80
CA ARG A 352 12.12 -13.66 10.14
C ARG A 352 12.80 -14.81 10.88
N VAL A 353 12.08 -15.91 11.07
CA VAL A 353 12.55 -17.09 11.83
C VAL A 353 11.67 -18.31 11.53
N LEU A 354 12.10 -19.49 11.96
CA LEU A 354 11.25 -20.67 12.01
C LEU A 354 10.27 -20.60 13.20
N SER A 355 8.99 -20.92 12.97
CA SER A 355 7.95 -21.03 13.99
C SER A 355 7.32 -22.44 14.00
N PRO A 356 6.87 -22.93 15.17
CA PRO A 356 6.15 -24.20 15.29
C PRO A 356 4.77 -24.18 14.63
N LEU A 357 4.40 -25.31 14.04
CA LEU A 357 3.07 -25.66 13.57
C LEU A 357 2.68 -27.02 14.16
N ALA A 358 1.50 -27.11 14.77
CA ALA A 358 0.84 -28.37 15.09
C ALA A 358 -0.44 -28.51 14.26
N GLN A 359 -0.68 -29.70 13.72
CA GLN A 359 -1.94 -30.12 13.10
C GLN A 359 -2.46 -31.38 13.78
N ALA A 360 -3.78 -31.52 13.93
CA ALA A 360 -4.40 -32.72 14.45
C ALA A 360 -5.70 -33.07 13.72
N ARG A 361 -5.98 -34.36 13.68
CA ARG A 361 -7.28 -34.93 13.32
C ARG A 361 -7.62 -36.08 14.26
N CYS A 362 -8.85 -36.11 14.76
CA CYS A 362 -9.36 -37.16 15.64
C CYS A 362 -10.31 -38.13 14.91
N SER A 363 -10.43 -39.35 15.43
CA SER A 363 -11.48 -40.30 15.07
C SER A 363 -12.86 -39.80 15.51
N ALA A 364 -13.93 -40.46 15.05
CA ALA A 364 -15.19 -40.41 15.77
C ALA A 364 -15.04 -41.10 17.15
N PRO A 365 -15.90 -40.80 18.14
CA PRO A 365 -15.96 -41.53 19.40
C PRO A 365 -16.28 -43.02 19.18
N GLN A 366 -15.45 -43.89 19.74
CA GLN A 366 -15.59 -45.35 19.68
C GLN A 366 -16.01 -45.87 21.05
N ASN A 367 -17.03 -46.73 21.14
CA ASN A 367 -17.42 -47.36 22.39
C ASN A 367 -16.67 -48.70 22.55
N LEU A 368 -15.61 -48.71 23.36
CA LEU A 368 -14.76 -49.87 23.59
C LEU A 368 -15.22 -50.62 24.84
N SER A 369 -15.32 -51.94 24.75
CA SER A 369 -15.58 -52.80 25.91
C SER A 369 -14.39 -52.81 26.88
N SER A 370 -14.63 -53.30 28.10
CA SER A 370 -13.63 -53.42 29.17
C SER A 370 -12.34 -54.17 28.79
N THR A 371 -12.36 -54.99 27.73
CA THR A 371 -11.22 -55.77 27.25
C THR A 371 -10.71 -55.35 25.85
N ASP A 372 -11.35 -54.39 25.17
CA ASP A 372 -10.89 -53.95 23.86
C ASP A 372 -9.75 -52.91 23.97
N LEU A 373 -8.78 -53.08 23.07
CA LEU A 373 -7.54 -52.31 22.96
C LEU A 373 -7.38 -51.66 21.57
N ASN A 374 -8.27 -51.95 20.62
CA ASN A 374 -8.15 -51.52 19.23
C ASN A 374 -8.76 -50.12 19.05
N ILE A 375 -7.92 -49.14 18.73
CA ILE A 375 -8.33 -47.75 18.53
C ILE A 375 -8.08 -47.35 17.07
N GLN A 376 -9.08 -46.76 16.41
CA GLN A 376 -8.92 -46.10 15.12
C GLN A 376 -8.24 -44.74 15.29
N PHE A 377 -7.19 -44.48 14.51
CA PHE A 377 -6.51 -43.18 14.39
C PHE A 377 -6.51 -42.70 12.93
N PRO A 378 -6.82 -41.43 12.63
CA PRO A 378 -6.69 -40.88 11.27
C PRO A 378 -5.29 -41.05 10.70
N THR A 379 -5.18 -41.37 9.40
CA THR A 379 -3.88 -41.53 8.73
C THR A 379 -3.52 -40.26 7.94
N LEU A 380 -2.23 -39.94 7.84
CA LEU A 380 -1.73 -38.77 7.10
C LEU A 380 -0.74 -39.21 6.01
N SER A 381 -0.92 -38.76 4.77
CA SER A 381 0.02 -39.07 3.68
C SER A 381 1.45 -38.59 3.99
N GLY A 382 2.45 -39.27 3.41
CA GLY A 382 3.88 -39.01 3.66
C GLY A 382 4.39 -37.62 3.22
N ASP A 383 3.57 -36.83 2.53
CA ASP A 383 3.82 -35.42 2.18
C ASP A 383 3.29 -34.43 3.23
N GLY A 384 2.54 -34.89 4.23
CA GLY A 384 2.01 -34.08 5.33
C GLY A 384 0.66 -33.39 5.08
N TRP A 385 0.00 -33.65 3.93
CA TRP A 385 -1.15 -32.83 3.50
C TRP A 385 -2.51 -33.55 3.40
N VAL A 386 -2.52 -34.81 2.99
CA VAL A 386 -3.77 -35.54 2.71
C VAL A 386 -4.11 -36.49 3.85
N TRP A 387 -4.97 -36.00 4.73
CA TRP A 387 -5.64 -36.79 5.75
C TRP A 387 -6.55 -37.84 5.10
N ARG A 388 -6.54 -39.06 5.67
CA ARG A 388 -7.18 -40.25 5.11
C ARG A 388 -7.96 -41.00 6.19
N VAL A 389 -8.73 -42.00 5.74
CA VAL A 389 -9.55 -42.89 6.59
C VAL A 389 -8.72 -43.43 7.77
N ALA A 390 -9.35 -43.53 8.93
CA ALA A 390 -8.69 -43.99 10.13
C ALA A 390 -8.32 -45.47 10.05
N ALA A 391 -7.10 -45.80 10.49
CA ALA A 391 -6.61 -47.18 10.58
C ALA A 391 -6.58 -47.61 12.05
N SER A 392 -6.80 -48.90 12.32
CA SER A 392 -6.81 -49.44 13.67
C SER A 392 -5.40 -49.77 14.18
N LEU A 393 -5.17 -49.53 15.47
CA LEU A 393 -3.95 -49.86 16.20
C LEU A 393 -4.32 -50.46 17.57
N PRO A 394 -3.82 -51.66 17.94
CA PRO A 394 -3.96 -52.18 19.30
C PRO A 394 -3.01 -51.42 20.25
N VAL A 395 -3.57 -50.61 21.14
CA VAL A 395 -2.81 -49.80 22.11
C VAL A 395 -2.64 -50.59 23.41
N ASN A 396 -1.59 -51.40 23.47
CA ASN A 396 -1.33 -52.32 24.60
C ASN A 396 -1.06 -51.63 25.96
N THR A 397 -0.94 -50.29 25.99
CA THR A 397 -0.76 -49.48 27.20
C THR A 397 -2.09 -49.02 27.83
N LEU A 398 -3.24 -49.25 27.19
CA LEU A 398 -4.56 -48.92 27.76
C LEU A 398 -4.79 -49.64 29.08
N ASN A 399 -5.21 -48.89 30.10
CA ASN A 399 -5.51 -49.46 31.41
C ASN A 399 -6.96 -49.96 31.46
N THR A 400 -7.14 -51.28 31.37
CA THR A 400 -8.44 -51.98 31.47
C THR A 400 -9.05 -51.97 32.88
N THR A 401 -8.43 -51.30 33.86
CA THR A 401 -9.05 -51.03 35.15
C THR A 401 -10.03 -49.88 35.02
N ALA A 402 -11.27 -50.07 35.50
CA ALA A 402 -12.33 -49.07 35.45
C ALA A 402 -11.94 -47.70 36.05
N SER A 403 -12.58 -46.64 35.57
CA SER A 403 -12.25 -45.25 35.90
C SER A 403 -13.50 -44.40 36.10
N ASP A 404 -13.57 -43.65 37.19
CA ASP A 404 -14.56 -42.59 37.42
C ASP A 404 -14.15 -41.24 36.77
N HIS A 405 -12.89 -41.13 36.35
CA HIS A 405 -12.29 -39.99 35.67
C HIS A 405 -11.89 -40.31 34.22
N LEU A 406 -11.83 -39.27 33.38
CA LEU A 406 -11.24 -39.36 32.04
C LEU A 406 -9.73 -39.64 32.13
N ARG A 407 -9.16 -40.26 31.10
CA ARG A 407 -7.71 -40.51 30.99
C ARG A 407 -7.17 -40.05 29.64
N PHE A 408 -5.90 -39.68 29.61
CA PHE A 408 -5.16 -39.34 28.40
C PHE A 408 -3.82 -40.05 28.33
N GLN A 409 -3.40 -40.47 27.13
CA GLN A 409 -2.03 -40.93 26.89
C GLN A 409 -1.54 -40.58 25.47
N TRP A 410 -0.24 -40.28 25.36
CA TRP A 410 0.46 -40.24 24.08
C TRP A 410 0.80 -41.66 23.61
N VAL A 411 0.74 -41.91 22.30
CA VAL A 411 0.95 -43.24 21.69
C VAL A 411 1.81 -43.09 20.43
N HIS A 412 2.90 -43.85 20.34
CA HIS A 412 3.72 -43.88 19.12
C HIS A 412 2.98 -44.61 18.00
N LEU A 413 2.75 -43.91 16.88
CA LEU A 413 2.09 -44.46 15.70
C LEU A 413 3.14 -45.06 14.74
N PRO A 414 3.00 -46.33 14.30
CA PRO A 414 3.90 -46.92 13.30
C PRO A 414 3.85 -46.20 11.95
N ASP A 415 4.86 -46.38 11.10
CA ASP A 415 4.99 -45.69 9.79
C ASP A 415 3.79 -45.90 8.83
N GLN A 416 2.92 -46.88 9.08
CA GLN A 416 1.64 -47.04 8.35
C GLN A 416 0.68 -45.84 8.52
N PHE A 417 0.85 -45.03 9.57
CA PHE A 417 0.14 -43.77 9.78
C PHE A 417 0.80 -42.57 9.05
N GLY A 418 1.91 -42.82 8.37
CA GLY A 418 2.59 -41.92 7.42
C GLY A 418 3.35 -40.78 8.10
N ALA A 419 3.03 -39.53 7.76
CA ALA A 419 3.80 -38.37 8.21
C ALA A 419 3.62 -38.00 9.70
N ALA A 420 2.79 -38.74 10.45
CA ALA A 420 2.50 -38.48 11.85
C ALA A 420 3.75 -38.27 12.73
N THR A 421 3.63 -37.36 13.70
CA THR A 421 4.60 -37.07 14.75
C THR A 421 4.32 -37.90 16.00
N ILE A 422 3.06 -37.94 16.45
CA ILE A 422 2.62 -38.71 17.61
C ILE A 422 1.11 -39.00 17.51
N GLY A 423 0.64 -40.06 18.15
CA GLY A 423 -0.76 -40.32 18.41
C GLY A 423 -1.15 -39.88 19.82
N ALA A 424 -2.43 -39.59 20.02
CA ALA A 424 -2.99 -39.24 21.31
C ALA A 424 -4.30 -40.02 21.51
N VAL A 425 -4.50 -40.56 22.71
CA VAL A 425 -5.73 -41.27 23.09
C VAL A 425 -6.41 -40.52 24.22
N PHE A 426 -7.69 -40.25 24.03
CA PHE A 426 -8.61 -39.81 25.06
C PHE A 426 -9.53 -40.98 25.43
N GLU A 427 -9.62 -41.30 26.72
CA GLU A 427 -10.59 -42.25 27.28
C GLU A 427 -11.56 -41.51 28.21
N SER A 428 -12.86 -41.71 28.05
CA SER A 428 -13.88 -41.16 28.97
C SER A 428 -13.86 -41.87 30.33
N PRO A 429 -14.55 -41.32 31.35
CA PRO A 429 -15.02 -42.13 32.47
C PRO A 429 -15.77 -43.35 31.96
N TRP A 430 -15.68 -44.46 32.68
CA TRP A 430 -16.34 -45.71 32.33
C TRP A 430 -17.85 -45.64 32.59
N THR A 431 -18.60 -46.55 31.97
CA THR A 431 -20.02 -46.73 32.27
C THR A 431 -20.22 -47.18 33.72
N SER A 432 -21.39 -46.91 34.31
CA SER A 432 -21.68 -47.18 35.73
C SER A 432 -21.76 -48.67 36.11
N ASP A 433 -21.80 -49.56 35.12
CA ASP A 433 -21.68 -51.01 35.23
C ASP A 433 -20.23 -51.52 34.98
N ASN A 434 -19.29 -50.62 34.73
CA ASN A 434 -17.88 -50.87 34.37
C ASN A 434 -17.70 -51.77 33.13
N SER A 435 -18.65 -51.80 32.20
CA SER A 435 -18.60 -52.67 31.02
C SER A 435 -17.94 -52.04 29.79
N SER A 436 -18.02 -50.72 29.61
CA SER A 436 -17.46 -50.02 28.46
C SER A 436 -17.03 -48.57 28.76
N ARG A 437 -16.39 -47.92 27.77
CA ARG A 437 -15.95 -46.52 27.81
C ARG A 437 -15.87 -45.94 26.39
N PHE A 438 -15.99 -44.62 26.25
CA PHE A 438 -15.73 -43.95 24.97
C PHE A 438 -14.25 -43.66 24.82
N VAL A 439 -13.72 -43.90 23.63
CA VAL A 439 -12.31 -43.67 23.29
C VAL A 439 -12.21 -42.94 21.95
N ILE A 440 -11.33 -41.95 21.88
CA ILE A 440 -11.03 -41.19 20.66
C ILE A 440 -9.52 -41.31 20.38
N GLY A 441 -9.17 -41.75 19.18
CA GLY A 441 -7.79 -41.79 18.68
C GLY A 441 -7.51 -40.58 17.80
N CYS A 442 -6.53 -39.78 18.18
CA CYS A 442 -6.12 -38.57 17.47
C CYS A 442 -4.70 -38.69 16.94
N THR A 443 -4.46 -38.19 15.74
CA THR A 443 -3.14 -38.19 15.10
C THR A 443 -2.66 -36.75 15.01
N VAL A 444 -1.44 -36.51 15.48
CA VAL A 444 -0.79 -35.20 15.48
C VAL A 444 0.37 -35.21 14.47
N PHE A 445 0.45 -34.16 13.66
CA PHE A 445 1.61 -33.81 12.85
C PHE A 445 2.19 -32.50 13.36
N SER A 446 3.51 -32.36 13.37
CA SER A 446 4.14 -31.09 13.71
C SER A 446 5.40 -30.85 12.90
N ALA A 447 5.67 -29.59 12.63
CA ALA A 447 6.79 -29.13 11.81
C ALA A 447 7.20 -27.70 12.21
N TYR A 448 8.35 -27.26 11.71
CA TYR A 448 8.72 -25.85 11.71
C TYR A 448 8.55 -25.26 10.31
N PHE A 449 8.06 -24.03 10.21
CA PHE A 449 7.88 -23.31 8.94
C PHE A 449 8.43 -21.88 9.04
N ASN A 450 8.70 -21.24 7.90
CA ASN A 450 9.21 -19.86 7.87
C ASN A 450 8.09 -18.86 8.18
N ALA A 451 8.27 -18.05 9.22
CA ALA A 451 7.35 -16.98 9.63
C ALA A 451 8.09 -15.64 9.77
N SER A 452 7.32 -14.56 9.86
CA SER A 452 7.78 -13.31 10.46
C SER A 452 7.19 -13.19 11.87
N LEU A 453 8.02 -13.08 12.91
CA LEU A 453 7.54 -12.67 14.23
C LEU A 453 7.44 -11.15 14.28
N PHE A 454 6.37 -10.63 14.88
CA PHE A 454 6.20 -9.20 15.08
C PHE A 454 5.40 -8.84 16.34
N THR A 455 5.37 -7.54 16.67
CA THR A 455 4.50 -6.97 17.71
C THR A 455 3.26 -6.35 17.05
N ASP A 456 2.06 -6.62 17.56
CA ASP A 456 0.82 -6.10 16.97
C ASP A 456 0.78 -4.56 16.87
N GLU A 457 0.08 -4.08 15.83
CA GLU A 457 -0.02 -2.69 15.40
C GLU A 457 -1.21 -1.99 16.08
N TYR A 458 -1.13 -1.91 17.42
CA TYR A 458 -2.09 -1.16 18.23
C TYR A 458 -1.43 -0.12 19.13
N SER A 459 -2.07 1.04 19.20
CA SER A 459 -1.56 2.23 19.88
C SER A 459 -2.00 2.32 21.35
N PHE A 460 -1.21 3.11 22.10
CA PHE A 460 -1.47 3.67 23.43
C PHE A 460 -1.16 2.90 24.75
N TRP A 461 -0.26 3.54 25.52
CA TRP A 461 -0.15 3.65 26.99
C TRP A 461 0.39 2.54 27.91
N SER A 462 0.34 1.22 27.63
CA SER A 462 0.64 0.21 28.70
C SER A 462 1.88 -0.68 28.54
N GLY A 463 2.40 -0.94 27.33
CA GLY A 463 3.58 -1.80 27.19
C GLY A 463 3.91 -2.27 25.77
N TRP A 464 4.28 -3.55 25.66
CA TRP A 464 4.36 -4.30 24.41
C TRP A 464 3.22 -5.33 24.39
N TYR A 465 2.52 -5.44 23.26
CA TYR A 465 1.51 -6.48 23.04
C TYR A 465 2.15 -7.87 22.92
N PRO A 466 1.37 -8.96 23.05
CA PRO A 466 1.86 -10.30 22.77
C PRO A 466 2.45 -10.39 21.35
N TRP A 467 3.48 -11.21 21.20
CA TRP A 467 4.13 -11.42 19.90
C TRP A 467 3.21 -12.21 18.97
N ASP A 468 3.18 -11.83 17.69
CA ASP A 468 2.35 -12.46 16.65
C ASP A 468 3.20 -13.15 15.57
N VAL A 469 2.56 -14.00 14.74
CA VAL A 469 3.16 -14.81 13.68
C VAL A 469 2.49 -14.55 12.33
N ASP A 470 3.20 -13.84 11.44
CA ASP A 470 2.80 -13.69 10.03
C ASP A 470 3.37 -14.84 9.19
N PHE A 471 2.47 -15.51 8.47
CA PHE A 471 2.75 -16.62 7.56
C PHE A 471 2.27 -16.38 6.12
N GLY A 472 1.95 -15.12 5.76
CA GLY A 472 1.71 -14.63 4.40
C GLY A 472 0.46 -15.12 3.67
N HIS A 473 -0.23 -16.14 4.19
CA HIS A 473 -1.38 -16.80 3.57
C HIS A 473 -2.40 -17.24 4.63
N ARG A 474 -3.62 -17.61 4.23
CA ARG A 474 -4.66 -18.10 5.16
C ARG A 474 -4.26 -19.38 5.91
N TYR A 475 -3.39 -20.19 5.31
CA TYR A 475 -2.84 -21.42 5.89
C TYR A 475 -1.32 -21.37 5.80
N PRO A 476 -0.57 -21.89 6.79
CA PRO A 476 0.88 -21.91 6.76
C PRO A 476 1.41 -22.64 5.53
N ALA A 477 2.08 -21.91 4.63
CA ALA A 477 2.72 -22.49 3.45
C ALA A 477 4.02 -23.19 3.83
N PHE A 478 3.90 -24.42 4.34
CA PHE A 478 5.03 -25.32 4.55
C PHE A 478 5.62 -25.72 3.18
N ASP A 479 6.91 -25.44 2.98
CA ASP A 479 7.60 -25.72 1.71
C ASP A 479 8.24 -27.12 1.74
N PRO A 480 7.74 -28.09 0.94
CA PRO A 480 8.38 -29.40 0.80
C PRO A 480 9.74 -29.34 0.06
N GLY A 481 10.17 -28.16 -0.39
CA GLY A 481 11.48 -27.87 -0.97
C GLY A 481 12.69 -28.14 -0.07
N LEU A 482 12.49 -28.45 1.22
CA LEU A 482 13.52 -29.00 2.11
C LEU A 482 13.90 -30.47 1.78
N GLN A 483 14.05 -30.81 0.50
CA GLN A 483 14.28 -32.14 -0.08
C GLN A 483 15.65 -32.78 0.25
N GLY A 484 16.34 -32.30 1.29
CA GLY A 484 17.58 -32.87 1.83
C GLY A 484 17.46 -33.40 3.27
N ASN A 485 16.31 -33.22 3.93
CA ASN A 485 16.10 -33.65 5.31
C ASN A 485 15.30 -34.97 5.36
N PRO A 486 15.85 -36.08 5.90
CA PRO A 486 15.22 -37.42 5.87
C PRO A 486 13.90 -37.53 6.66
N ALA A 487 13.46 -36.48 7.34
CA ALA A 487 12.20 -36.42 8.07
C ALA A 487 11.01 -35.84 7.28
N ASN A 488 11.17 -35.42 6.01
CA ASN A 488 10.18 -34.60 5.29
C ASN A 488 9.74 -33.34 6.08
N GLY A 489 10.62 -32.83 6.96
CA GLY A 489 10.33 -31.72 7.87
C GLY A 489 9.45 -32.06 9.09
N ARG A 490 9.06 -33.34 9.28
CA ARG A 490 8.29 -33.77 10.46
C ARG A 490 9.12 -33.69 11.75
N ILE A 491 8.38 -33.34 12.80
CA ILE A 491 8.61 -33.43 14.23
C ILE A 491 8.82 -34.86 14.75
N GLY A 492 9.99 -35.32 15.17
CA GLY A 492 10.08 -36.55 15.99
C GLY A 492 10.06 -36.23 17.49
N VAL A 493 9.45 -37.09 18.31
CA VAL A 493 9.38 -36.91 19.78
C VAL A 493 9.76 -38.20 20.52
N ASN A 494 10.08 -38.07 21.82
CA ASN A 494 10.27 -39.19 22.73
C ASN A 494 9.44 -39.04 24.02
N ASP A 495 9.26 -40.14 24.75
CA ASP A 495 8.43 -40.20 25.96
C ASP A 495 8.89 -39.21 27.03
N THR A 496 10.21 -39.01 27.15
CA THR A 496 10.77 -38.10 28.15
C THR A 496 10.46 -36.63 27.87
N TRP A 497 10.29 -36.22 26.60
CA TRP A 497 9.80 -34.89 26.26
C TRP A 497 8.28 -34.79 26.40
N LEU A 498 7.53 -35.83 26.02
CA LEU A 498 6.07 -35.89 26.18
C LEU A 498 5.66 -35.79 27.67
N ASN A 499 6.43 -36.40 28.57
CA ASN A 499 6.24 -36.25 30.03
C ASN A 499 6.51 -34.83 30.56
N LEU A 500 7.31 -34.02 29.84
CA LEU A 500 7.55 -32.60 30.16
C LEU A 500 6.49 -31.68 29.53
N LEU A 501 5.82 -32.13 28.47
CA LEU A 501 4.69 -31.45 27.83
C LEU A 501 3.42 -31.58 28.70
N THR A 502 3.16 -32.79 29.19
CA THR A 502 1.95 -33.11 29.97
C THR A 502 2.27 -33.74 31.34
N PRO A 503 2.97 -33.04 32.25
CA PRO A 503 3.27 -33.53 33.60
C PRO A 503 2.01 -33.56 34.48
N PRO A 504 2.04 -34.22 35.67
CA PRO A 504 1.00 -34.10 36.69
C PRO A 504 0.75 -32.64 37.11
N THR A 505 -0.50 -32.30 37.46
CA THR A 505 -0.85 -30.97 37.98
C THR A 505 -0.17 -30.69 39.33
N PRO A 506 0.37 -29.47 39.56
CA PRO A 506 0.97 -29.11 40.85
C PRO A 506 -0.05 -29.16 42.00
N PRO A 507 0.36 -29.56 43.23
CA PRO A 507 -0.55 -29.72 44.38
C PRO A 507 -1.37 -28.47 44.74
N ASP A 508 -0.81 -27.27 44.55
CA ASP A 508 -1.44 -25.99 44.89
C ASP A 508 -1.98 -25.24 43.66
N GLY A 509 -2.12 -25.91 42.51
CA GLY A 509 -2.46 -25.30 41.23
C GLY A 509 -3.93 -25.41 40.80
N PRO A 510 -4.31 -24.77 39.67
CA PRO A 510 -5.62 -24.95 39.08
C PRO A 510 -5.80 -26.39 38.59
N GLY A 511 -6.99 -26.96 38.84
CA GLY A 511 -7.27 -28.34 38.49
C GLY A 511 -6.54 -29.38 39.33
N TYR A 512 -6.30 -29.11 40.62
CA TYR A 512 -5.95 -30.14 41.58
C TYR A 512 -7.16 -31.03 41.90
N TYR A 513 -6.96 -32.36 41.85
CA TYR A 513 -7.96 -33.38 42.23
C TYR A 513 -7.32 -34.45 43.10
N SER A 514 -8.16 -35.24 43.80
CA SER A 514 -7.74 -36.36 44.67
C SER A 514 -6.86 -37.43 44.00
N TRP A 515 -6.85 -37.50 42.67
CA TRP A 515 -6.12 -38.48 41.87
C TRP A 515 -4.96 -37.91 41.04
N GLN A 516 -4.71 -36.59 41.11
CA GLN A 516 -3.63 -35.87 40.39
C GLN A 516 -3.57 -36.14 38.87
N PRO A 517 -4.45 -35.52 38.06
CA PRO A 517 -4.39 -35.60 36.60
C PRO A 517 -3.09 -35.02 36.04
N SER A 518 -2.77 -35.34 34.78
CA SER A 518 -1.86 -34.53 33.97
C SER A 518 -2.46 -33.15 33.65
N THR A 519 -1.59 -32.20 33.30
CA THR A 519 -2.00 -30.85 32.86
C THR A 519 -3.00 -30.88 31.70
N ILE A 520 -2.86 -31.81 30.75
CA ILE A 520 -3.79 -31.90 29.61
C ILE A 520 -5.13 -32.52 30.00
N GLU A 521 -5.18 -33.55 30.86
CA GLU A 521 -6.43 -34.08 31.41
C GLU A 521 -7.15 -33.02 32.23
N SER A 522 -6.40 -32.19 32.97
CA SER A 522 -6.94 -31.04 33.70
C SER A 522 -7.51 -29.96 32.77
N ILE A 523 -6.91 -29.71 31.60
CA ILE A 523 -7.47 -28.82 30.57
C ILE A 523 -8.76 -29.42 30.00
N MET A 524 -8.75 -30.71 29.65
CA MET A 524 -9.91 -31.42 29.09
C MET A 524 -11.10 -31.47 30.09
N MET A 525 -10.83 -31.61 31.38
CA MET A 525 -11.84 -31.54 32.44
C MET A 525 -12.39 -30.13 32.65
N ASN A 526 -11.60 -29.08 32.42
CA ASN A 526 -12.07 -27.69 32.49
C ASN A 526 -12.98 -27.36 31.29
N ALA A 527 -12.68 -27.93 30.12
CA ALA A 527 -13.48 -27.82 28.89
C ALA A 527 -14.74 -28.74 28.87
N GLY A 528 -15.04 -29.44 29.97
CA GLY A 528 -16.26 -30.25 30.14
C GLY A 528 -16.27 -31.63 29.46
N LEU A 529 -15.14 -32.12 28.95
CA LEU A 529 -15.06 -33.39 28.20
C LEU A 529 -15.32 -34.66 29.04
N GLN A 530 -15.37 -34.55 30.38
CA GLN A 530 -15.75 -35.63 31.29
C GLN A 530 -17.23 -36.08 31.16
N ASN A 531 -18.09 -35.30 30.51
CA ASN A 531 -19.54 -35.57 30.50
C ASN A 531 -19.93 -36.61 29.43
N THR A 532 -19.94 -37.89 29.83
CA THR A 532 -20.32 -39.03 28.98
C THR A 532 -21.73 -38.95 28.38
N ALA A 533 -22.65 -38.17 28.93
CA ALA A 533 -23.98 -37.95 28.32
C ALA A 533 -23.89 -37.19 26.99
N LEU A 534 -22.86 -36.36 26.78
CA LEU A 534 -22.64 -35.64 25.53
C LEU A 534 -22.08 -36.55 24.42
N LEU A 535 -21.31 -37.57 24.79
CA LEU A 535 -20.78 -38.60 23.88
C LEU A 535 -21.90 -39.58 23.46
N ASN A 536 -22.76 -39.98 24.39
CA ASN A 536 -23.87 -40.93 24.13
C ASN A 536 -24.89 -40.43 23.09
N ASN A 537 -25.12 -39.11 22.98
CA ASN A 537 -26.14 -38.56 22.08
C ASN A 537 -25.78 -38.59 20.58
N GLN A 538 -24.60 -39.09 20.20
CA GLN A 538 -24.12 -39.12 18.81
C GLN A 538 -23.94 -40.54 18.23
N THR A 539 -24.62 -41.56 18.78
CA THR A 539 -24.63 -42.92 18.20
C THR A 539 -25.45 -43.00 16.90
N LEU A 540 -24.92 -42.42 15.82
CA LEU A 540 -25.28 -42.85 14.46
C LEU A 540 -24.82 -44.30 14.28
N SER A 541 -25.71 -45.13 13.74
CA SER A 541 -25.50 -46.58 13.65
C SER A 541 -24.23 -46.95 12.85
N PRO A 542 -23.49 -48.00 13.24
CA PRO A 542 -22.38 -48.53 12.45
C PRO A 542 -22.93 -49.29 11.23
N SER A 543 -23.36 -48.55 10.21
CA SER A 543 -23.95 -49.10 8.98
C SER A 543 -23.21 -48.63 7.73
N SER A 544 -22.69 -49.61 6.98
CA SER A 544 -22.10 -49.52 5.63
C SER A 544 -20.83 -48.69 5.44
N GLU A 545 -19.97 -49.20 4.56
CA GLU A 545 -18.74 -48.57 4.09
C GLU A 545 -19.03 -47.37 3.19
N SER A 546 -18.01 -46.50 3.00
CA SER A 546 -17.93 -45.45 1.97
C SER A 546 -18.94 -44.29 2.03
N SER A 547 -18.56 -43.19 2.71
CA SER A 547 -18.79 -41.82 2.23
C SER A 547 -18.04 -40.79 3.08
N GLU A 548 -17.56 -39.70 2.46
CA GLU A 548 -16.83 -38.60 3.11
C GLU A 548 -17.76 -37.60 3.83
N SER A 549 -18.87 -38.07 4.41
CA SER A 549 -20.02 -37.21 4.76
C SER A 549 -20.54 -37.34 6.20
N SER A 550 -19.72 -37.85 7.13
CA SER A 550 -19.98 -37.65 8.56
C SER A 550 -19.69 -36.19 8.93
N THR A 551 -20.70 -35.45 9.37
CA THR A 551 -20.52 -34.11 9.93
C THR A 551 -19.56 -34.18 11.12
N PRO A 552 -18.53 -33.32 11.22
CA PRO A 552 -17.57 -33.37 12.30
C PRO A 552 -18.21 -33.31 13.69
N ASP A 553 -17.93 -34.31 14.52
CA ASP A 553 -18.29 -34.26 15.94
C ASP A 553 -17.54 -33.11 16.63
N ARG A 554 -18.30 -32.24 17.29
CA ARG A 554 -17.80 -31.09 18.05
C ARG A 554 -16.84 -31.47 19.18
N GLN A 555 -17.00 -32.64 19.79
CA GLN A 555 -16.12 -33.10 20.87
C GLN A 555 -14.77 -33.53 20.28
N SER A 556 -14.77 -34.26 19.15
CA SER A 556 -13.55 -34.58 18.39
C SER A 556 -12.79 -33.31 17.94
N VAL A 557 -13.48 -32.26 17.49
CA VAL A 557 -12.82 -31.01 17.05
C VAL A 557 -12.34 -30.16 18.23
N LEU A 558 -13.05 -30.14 19.37
CA LEU A 558 -12.54 -29.53 20.60
C LEU A 558 -11.30 -30.26 21.14
N LEU A 559 -11.29 -31.60 21.03
CA LEU A 559 -10.13 -32.42 21.40
C LEU A 559 -8.93 -32.18 20.47
N GLU A 560 -9.15 -32.11 19.14
CA GLU A 560 -8.13 -31.64 18.18
C GLU A 560 -7.59 -30.26 18.57
N THR A 561 -8.48 -29.35 18.98
CA THR A 561 -8.14 -27.97 19.37
C THR A 561 -7.22 -27.97 20.59
N ILE A 562 -7.62 -28.63 21.69
CA ILE A 562 -6.82 -28.74 22.92
C ILE A 562 -5.46 -29.39 22.66
N ILE A 563 -5.42 -30.49 21.90
CA ILE A 563 -4.19 -31.22 21.59
C ILE A 563 -3.23 -30.35 20.78
N CYS A 564 -3.70 -29.67 19.72
CA CYS A 564 -2.87 -28.75 18.94
C CYS A 564 -2.36 -27.58 19.80
N SER A 565 -3.19 -27.00 20.65
CA SER A 565 -2.82 -25.86 21.50
C SER A 565 -1.73 -26.21 22.52
N VAL A 566 -1.84 -27.36 23.20
CA VAL A 566 -0.80 -27.85 24.12
C VAL A 566 0.48 -28.18 23.36
N PHE A 567 0.37 -28.89 22.23
CA PHE A 567 1.54 -29.35 21.48
C PHE A 567 2.31 -28.20 20.82
N VAL A 568 1.62 -27.20 20.25
CA VAL A 568 2.28 -26.03 19.63
C VAL A 568 2.95 -25.14 20.68
N ASP A 569 2.36 -25.00 21.87
CA ASP A 569 2.96 -24.21 22.96
C ASP A 569 4.26 -24.84 23.47
N GLY A 570 4.23 -26.13 23.80
CA GLY A 570 5.43 -26.83 24.25
C GLY A 570 6.50 -26.94 23.17
N LEU A 571 6.10 -27.01 21.89
CA LEU A 571 7.01 -26.94 20.75
C LEU A 571 7.60 -25.53 20.55
N SER A 572 6.85 -24.47 20.88
CA SER A 572 7.35 -23.08 20.80
C SER A 572 8.45 -22.79 21.82
N ARG A 573 8.49 -23.56 22.92
CA ARG A 573 9.42 -23.42 24.04
C ARG A 573 10.74 -24.19 23.86
N SER A 574 10.94 -24.90 22.75
CA SER A 574 12.20 -25.61 22.43
C SER A 574 13.42 -24.67 22.50
N GLY A 575 14.53 -25.14 23.09
CA GLY A 575 15.76 -24.36 23.27
C GLY A 575 15.66 -23.07 24.12
N SER A 576 14.47 -22.63 24.54
CA SER A 576 14.26 -21.33 25.21
C SER A 576 15.06 -21.17 26.50
N ALA A 577 15.29 -22.26 27.23
CA ALA A 577 16.19 -22.32 28.39
C ALA A 577 17.62 -21.81 28.08
N LYS A 578 18.16 -22.06 26.88
CA LYS A 578 19.53 -21.68 26.47
C LYS A 578 19.73 -20.17 26.28
N VAL A 579 18.63 -19.42 26.17
CA VAL A 579 18.64 -17.95 26.10
C VAL A 579 19.04 -17.34 27.44
N TYR A 580 18.85 -18.07 28.54
CA TYR A 580 19.23 -17.63 29.88
C TYR A 580 20.54 -18.27 30.37
N ASN A 581 21.31 -17.49 31.12
CA ASN A 581 22.23 -18.02 32.12
C ASN A 581 21.40 -18.37 33.36
N ASN A 582 20.98 -19.63 33.44
CA ASN A 582 19.97 -20.11 34.38
C ASN A 582 20.53 -20.64 35.71
N THR A 583 21.67 -20.10 36.14
CA THR A 583 22.30 -20.41 37.43
C THR A 583 21.66 -19.62 38.56
N GLY A 584 21.06 -20.30 39.54
CA GLY A 584 20.49 -19.67 40.73
C GLY A 584 18.97 -19.49 40.65
N SER A 585 18.44 -18.46 41.33
CA SER A 585 16.99 -18.20 41.38
C SER A 585 16.47 -17.82 40.00
N VAL A 586 15.22 -18.22 39.71
CA VAL A 586 14.54 -17.91 38.45
C VAL A 586 14.44 -16.40 38.16
N TYR A 587 14.43 -15.58 39.21
CA TYR A 587 14.40 -14.12 39.14
C TYR A 587 15.79 -13.48 38.87
N ASP A 588 16.88 -14.23 39.04
CA ASP A 588 18.26 -13.77 38.82
C ASP A 588 18.77 -14.13 37.40
N TRP A 589 17.97 -14.82 36.58
CA TRP A 589 18.37 -15.31 35.27
C TRP A 589 18.61 -14.15 34.29
N THR A 590 19.80 -14.14 33.69
CA THR A 590 20.25 -13.08 32.76
C THR A 590 20.40 -13.63 31.33
N LEU A 591 20.26 -12.78 30.31
CA LEU A 591 20.31 -13.23 28.91
C LEU A 591 21.74 -13.60 28.48
N SER A 592 21.96 -14.86 28.08
CA SER A 592 23.29 -15.46 27.85
C SER A 592 24.07 -14.82 26.69
N ALA A 593 23.37 -14.27 25.69
CA ALA A 593 23.95 -13.71 24.46
C ALA A 593 23.81 -12.18 24.33
N TYR A 594 23.37 -11.47 25.37
CA TYR A 594 22.91 -10.07 25.27
C TYR A 594 23.99 -9.00 25.54
N ASN A 595 25.13 -9.10 24.85
CA ASN A 595 26.28 -8.21 25.06
C ASN A 595 26.20 -6.93 24.22
N LYS A 596 25.68 -5.83 24.80
CA LYS A 596 25.63 -4.50 24.15
C LYS A 596 27.03 -3.96 23.77
N LYS A 597 27.12 -3.22 22.65
CA LYS A 597 28.33 -2.46 22.27
C LYS A 597 28.40 -1.11 23.00
N PRO A 598 29.59 -0.49 23.15
CA PRO A 598 29.75 0.81 23.82
C PRO A 598 28.91 1.96 23.21
N ASP A 599 28.54 1.84 21.93
CA ASP A 599 27.75 2.80 21.16
C ASP A 599 26.39 2.21 20.73
N PHE A 600 25.81 1.32 21.56
CA PHE A 600 24.55 0.60 21.32
C PHE A 600 23.40 1.51 20.82
N GLU A 601 23.06 2.57 21.55
CA GLU A 601 21.98 3.52 21.20
C GLU A 601 22.23 4.20 19.84
N ALA A 602 23.49 4.54 19.58
CA ALA A 602 23.91 5.16 18.33
C ALA A 602 23.69 4.21 17.14
N ARG A 603 23.89 2.91 17.33
CA ARG A 603 23.77 1.83 16.33
C ARG A 603 22.35 1.33 16.11
N ILE A 604 21.61 1.01 17.17
CA ILE A 604 20.33 0.30 17.08
C ILE A 604 19.28 1.11 16.33
N VAL A 605 19.16 2.40 16.64
CA VAL A 605 18.29 3.37 15.91
C VAL A 605 18.79 3.61 14.46
N LYS A 606 20.06 3.36 14.15
CA LYS A 606 20.60 3.43 12.78
C LYS A 606 20.48 2.11 11.98
N GLY A 607 19.83 1.07 12.53
CA GLY A 607 19.73 -0.24 11.87
C GLY A 607 21.03 -1.05 11.88
N GLN A 608 22.04 -0.66 12.66
CA GLN A 608 23.37 -1.26 12.68
C GLN A 608 23.52 -2.31 13.79
N ASP A 609 24.40 -3.31 13.59
CA ASP A 609 24.66 -4.37 14.57
C ASP A 609 25.19 -3.79 15.89
N ALA A 610 24.28 -3.67 16.86
CA ALA A 610 24.45 -3.03 18.17
C ALA A 610 24.89 -4.01 19.27
N LEU A 611 24.73 -5.31 19.03
CA LEU A 611 25.16 -6.40 19.92
C LEU A 611 26.48 -7.02 19.44
N ASN A 612 27.32 -7.42 20.39
CA ASN A 612 28.48 -8.27 20.13
C ASN A 612 28.04 -9.73 19.94
N PRO A 613 28.67 -10.50 19.04
CA PRO A 613 28.45 -11.94 18.97
C PRO A 613 28.90 -12.61 20.28
N PRO A 614 28.26 -13.71 20.70
CA PRO A 614 28.65 -14.45 21.90
C PRO A 614 30.04 -15.09 21.72
N ILE A 615 30.83 -15.11 22.81
CA ILE A 615 32.14 -15.77 22.83
C ILE A 615 31.92 -17.23 23.22
N SER A 616 31.43 -18.05 22.28
CA SER A 616 31.25 -19.49 22.47
C SER A 616 32.57 -20.24 22.23
N PRO A 617 33.00 -21.15 23.13
CA PRO A 617 34.19 -21.99 22.91
C PRO A 617 34.09 -22.93 21.71
N SER A 618 32.88 -23.30 21.27
CA SER A 618 32.67 -24.10 20.05
C SER A 618 32.45 -23.26 18.79
N GLY A 619 32.14 -21.97 18.95
CA GLY A 619 31.77 -21.06 17.86
C GLY A 619 30.29 -21.16 17.41
N ASP A 620 29.52 -22.09 17.97
CA ASP A 620 28.12 -22.33 17.59
C ASP A 620 27.19 -21.21 18.10
N PHE A 621 26.62 -20.43 17.19
CA PHE A 621 25.56 -19.47 17.50
C PHE A 621 24.65 -19.19 16.30
N THR A 622 23.36 -19.00 16.55
CA THR A 622 22.38 -18.65 15.52
C THR A 622 22.26 -17.13 15.42
N LYS A 623 22.66 -16.54 14.28
CA LYS A 623 22.50 -15.10 14.01
C LYS A 623 21.14 -14.81 13.36
N LEU A 624 20.33 -13.97 14.01
CA LEU A 624 19.06 -13.44 13.50
C LEU A 624 19.14 -11.91 13.35
N ARG A 625 18.10 -11.29 12.77
CA ARG A 625 18.02 -9.82 12.63
C ARG A 625 16.60 -9.30 12.83
N ILE A 626 16.44 -8.44 13.83
CA ILE A 626 15.26 -7.62 14.01
C ILE A 626 15.41 -6.31 13.21
N ASN A 627 14.32 -5.83 12.64
CA ASN A 627 14.18 -4.50 12.06
C ASN A 627 13.00 -3.81 12.75
N MET A 628 13.13 -2.51 13.06
CA MET A 628 12.08 -1.75 13.73
C MET A 628 11.58 -0.61 12.86
N LYS A 629 10.27 -0.43 12.85
CA LYS A 629 9.55 0.59 12.10
C LYS A 629 8.63 1.35 13.05
N ILE A 630 8.32 2.59 12.68
CA ILE A 630 7.23 3.39 13.24
C ILE A 630 6.32 3.84 12.10
N SER A 631 5.01 3.95 12.34
CA SER A 631 4.08 4.59 11.39
C SER A 631 4.01 6.10 11.60
N GLY A 632 3.28 6.81 10.73
CA GLY A 632 3.16 8.28 10.76
C GLY A 632 3.66 8.94 9.46
N PHE A 633 3.42 10.25 9.34
CA PHE A 633 3.75 11.01 8.14
C PHE A 633 5.25 11.10 7.89
N ALA A 634 5.68 10.73 6.68
CA ALA A 634 7.07 10.87 6.25
C ALA A 634 7.17 11.24 4.76
N TYR A 635 8.27 11.91 4.42
CA TYR A 635 8.81 11.94 3.07
C TYR A 635 9.75 10.74 2.91
N GLN A 636 9.52 9.91 1.88
CA GLN A 636 10.31 8.72 1.58
C GLN A 636 10.04 8.34 0.11
N GLY A 637 11.09 7.97 -0.63
CA GLY A 637 10.94 7.57 -2.03
C GLY A 637 10.30 6.18 -2.19
N SER A 638 9.06 6.11 -2.68
CA SER A 638 8.50 4.92 -3.33
C SER A 638 8.50 5.08 -4.86
N ILE A 639 7.98 4.08 -5.58
CA ILE A 639 7.90 4.09 -7.05
C ILE A 639 7.16 5.34 -7.57
N ALA A 640 6.11 5.79 -6.89
CA ALA A 640 5.33 6.97 -7.29
C ALA A 640 6.15 8.27 -7.18
N GLU A 641 6.93 8.42 -6.10
CA GLU A 641 7.82 9.56 -5.89
C GLU A 641 8.97 9.52 -6.91
N TYR A 642 9.60 8.36 -7.16
CA TYR A 642 10.66 8.25 -8.16
C TYR A 642 10.19 8.61 -9.58
N LEU A 643 9.00 8.17 -9.99
CA LEU A 643 8.40 8.59 -11.27
C LEU A 643 8.13 10.11 -11.30
N SER A 644 7.65 10.67 -10.18
CA SER A 644 7.42 12.12 -10.03
C SER A 644 8.72 12.92 -10.08
N MET A 645 9.83 12.39 -9.54
CA MET A 645 11.16 13.01 -9.63
C MET A 645 11.63 13.09 -11.08
N VAL A 646 11.38 12.07 -11.91
CA VAL A 646 11.76 12.09 -13.33
C VAL A 646 11.10 13.25 -14.08
N VAL A 647 9.81 13.51 -13.84
CA VAL A 647 9.09 14.65 -14.46
C VAL A 647 9.73 15.99 -14.10
N LEU A 648 10.07 16.19 -12.82
CA LEU A 648 10.72 17.41 -12.36
C LEU A 648 12.19 17.52 -12.82
N LEU A 649 12.92 16.41 -12.94
CA LEU A 649 14.26 16.37 -13.51
C LEU A 649 14.27 16.72 -15.01
N VAL A 650 13.24 16.32 -15.76
CA VAL A 650 13.04 16.74 -17.16
C VAL A 650 12.78 18.25 -17.26
N HIS A 651 11.95 18.82 -16.37
CA HIS A 651 11.80 20.28 -16.27
C HIS A 651 13.13 20.98 -15.97
N ILE A 652 13.90 20.49 -15.00
CA ILE A 652 15.22 21.04 -14.64
C ILE A 652 16.18 20.95 -15.85
N ALA A 653 16.20 19.84 -16.58
CA ALA A 653 17.02 19.68 -17.78
C ALA A 653 16.66 20.68 -18.89
N PHE A 654 15.37 20.92 -19.13
CA PHE A 654 14.89 21.96 -20.06
C PHE A 654 15.33 23.36 -19.60
N ALA A 655 15.10 23.70 -18.33
CA ALA A 655 15.44 24.98 -17.74
C ALA A 655 16.95 25.31 -17.80
N LEU A 656 17.79 24.33 -17.47
CA LEU A 656 19.25 24.45 -17.55
C LEU A 656 19.72 24.59 -19.00
N SER A 657 19.23 23.76 -19.92
CA SER A 657 19.59 23.80 -21.34
C SER A 657 19.24 25.15 -21.98
N HIS A 658 18.05 25.67 -21.71
CA HIS A 658 17.61 26.99 -22.17
C HIS A 658 18.43 28.13 -21.55
N THR A 659 18.77 28.03 -20.26
CA THR A 659 19.61 29.02 -19.57
C THR A 659 21.02 29.07 -20.18
N VAL A 660 21.65 27.92 -20.42
CA VAL A 660 22.97 27.84 -21.10
C VAL A 660 22.89 28.44 -22.51
N TRP A 661 21.86 28.12 -23.28
CA TRP A 661 21.67 28.64 -24.64
C TRP A 661 21.48 30.18 -24.68
N ILE A 662 20.64 30.73 -23.80
CA ILE A 662 20.44 32.19 -23.69
C ILE A 662 21.72 32.90 -23.25
N LEU A 663 22.44 32.38 -22.24
CA LEU A 663 23.68 33.01 -21.74
C LEU A 663 24.84 32.92 -22.75
N SER A 664 24.89 31.85 -23.55
CA SER A 664 25.89 31.68 -24.61
C SER A 664 25.63 32.61 -25.80
N THR A 665 24.38 32.69 -26.28
CA THR A 665 24.01 33.52 -27.45
C THR A 665 23.85 35.00 -27.12
N LYS A 666 23.54 35.32 -25.86
CA LYS A 666 23.26 36.67 -25.32
C LYS A 666 22.15 37.41 -26.09
N GLN A 667 21.28 36.68 -26.79
CA GLN A 667 20.25 37.20 -27.69
C GLN A 667 18.86 36.93 -27.15
N THR A 668 18.03 37.98 -27.12
CA THR A 668 16.71 37.93 -26.48
C THR A 668 15.67 38.81 -27.18
N SER A 669 14.38 38.55 -26.99
CA SER A 669 13.28 39.29 -27.64
C SER A 669 12.04 39.30 -26.73
N ASP A 670 11.33 40.43 -26.67
CA ASP A 670 9.98 40.56 -26.05
C ASP A 670 8.87 40.76 -27.09
N SER A 671 9.13 40.36 -28.32
CA SER A 671 8.17 40.43 -29.42
C SER A 671 7.34 39.13 -29.48
N TRP A 672 6.04 39.25 -29.76
CA TRP A 672 5.12 38.13 -30.10
C TRP A 672 5.04 36.96 -29.10
N ASP A 673 5.27 37.22 -27.80
CA ASP A 673 5.04 36.28 -26.68
C ASP A 673 3.65 36.41 -26.02
N SER A 674 2.73 37.14 -26.66
CA SER A 674 1.32 37.22 -26.24
C SER A 674 0.39 37.22 -27.44
N VAL A 675 -0.86 36.79 -27.24
CA VAL A 675 -1.94 36.87 -28.25
C VAL A 675 -2.07 38.30 -28.79
N SER A 676 -2.05 39.30 -27.92
CA SER A 676 -2.15 40.72 -28.32
C SER A 676 -0.99 41.19 -29.21
N LYS A 677 0.26 40.78 -28.92
CA LYS A 677 1.43 41.12 -29.77
C LYS A 677 1.40 40.38 -31.11
N LEU A 678 0.92 39.12 -31.13
CA LEU A 678 0.73 38.35 -32.36
C LEU A 678 -0.40 38.91 -33.23
N LEU A 679 -1.53 39.30 -32.63
CA LEU A 679 -2.66 39.95 -33.30
C LEU A 679 -2.26 41.29 -33.90
N VAL A 680 -1.55 42.14 -33.15
CA VAL A 680 -1.04 43.43 -33.65
C VAL A 680 -0.03 43.21 -34.80
N LEU A 681 0.83 42.19 -34.74
CA LEU A 681 1.69 41.84 -35.88
C LEU A 681 0.87 41.40 -37.11
N ALA A 682 -0.10 40.51 -36.92
CA ALA A 682 -0.95 40.02 -38.01
C ALA A 682 -1.76 41.15 -38.67
N GLN A 683 -2.33 42.06 -37.87
CA GLN A 683 -3.11 43.21 -38.35
C GLN A 683 -2.24 44.25 -39.08
N ASN A 684 -0.95 44.35 -38.75
CA ASN A 684 0.02 45.20 -39.45
C ASN A 684 0.81 44.45 -40.54
N SER A 685 0.43 43.21 -40.87
CA SER A 685 0.98 42.44 -41.99
C SER A 685 0.06 42.52 -43.21
N ARG A 686 0.58 42.28 -44.41
CA ARG A 686 -0.24 42.26 -45.64
C ARG A 686 -1.34 41.17 -45.58
N PRO A 687 -2.51 41.37 -46.21
CA PRO A 687 -3.57 40.36 -46.25
C PRO A 687 -3.16 39.12 -47.06
N PHE A 688 -3.43 37.93 -46.51
CA PHE A 688 -2.92 36.64 -46.98
C PHE A 688 -3.80 35.98 -48.08
N VAL A 689 -4.13 36.75 -49.12
CA VAL A 689 -5.18 36.47 -50.12
C VAL A 689 -5.05 35.10 -50.80
N GLY A 690 -3.83 34.58 -50.94
CA GLY A 690 -3.59 33.26 -51.55
C GLY A 690 -3.57 32.08 -50.59
N VAL A 691 -3.13 32.28 -49.34
CA VAL A 691 -2.76 31.19 -48.41
C VAL A 691 -3.84 30.94 -47.36
N LEU A 692 -4.52 31.99 -46.90
CA LEU A 692 -5.63 31.91 -45.93
C LEU A 692 -6.97 32.22 -46.60
N LYS A 693 -7.10 31.91 -47.90
CA LYS A 693 -8.35 32.11 -48.64
C LYS A 693 -9.48 31.31 -47.97
N ASN A 694 -10.60 31.98 -47.70
CA ASN A 694 -11.77 31.46 -46.98
C ASN A 694 -11.54 31.06 -45.51
N ALA A 695 -10.36 31.32 -44.93
CA ALA A 695 -10.17 31.23 -43.48
C ALA A 695 -10.73 32.49 -42.80
N SER A 696 -11.37 32.33 -41.65
CA SER A 696 -12.00 33.44 -40.91
C SER A 696 -11.84 33.22 -39.39
N ALA A 697 -12.93 33.25 -38.62
CA ALA A 697 -12.94 32.84 -37.21
C ALA A 697 -12.83 31.31 -37.02
N ASN A 698 -12.91 30.52 -38.10
CA ASN A 698 -12.68 29.07 -38.10
C ASN A 698 -11.72 28.66 -39.24
N ILE A 699 -11.04 27.53 -39.06
CA ILE A 699 -10.14 26.89 -40.03
C ILE A 699 -10.39 25.38 -40.01
N ASP A 700 -11.14 24.86 -40.98
CA ASP A 700 -11.52 23.44 -41.00
C ASP A 700 -10.49 22.49 -41.60
N HIS A 701 -9.59 22.98 -42.45
CA HIS A 701 -8.65 22.16 -43.22
C HIS A 701 -7.25 22.09 -42.57
N LEU A 702 -6.77 20.87 -42.32
CA LEU A 702 -5.41 20.57 -41.88
C LEU A 702 -4.33 21.20 -42.79
N ALA A 703 -4.62 21.32 -44.09
CA ALA A 703 -3.74 21.93 -45.09
C ALA A 703 -3.54 23.45 -44.92
N THR A 704 -4.41 24.14 -44.17
CA THR A 704 -4.25 25.56 -43.82
C THR A 704 -3.33 25.72 -42.61
N TYR A 705 -3.45 24.84 -41.61
CA TYR A 705 -2.56 24.83 -40.44
C TYR A 705 -1.11 24.47 -40.79
N SER A 706 -0.87 23.69 -41.85
CA SER A 706 0.48 23.32 -42.31
C SER A 706 1.26 24.47 -43.00
N GLN A 707 0.63 25.62 -43.25
CA GLN A 707 1.23 26.72 -44.00
C GLN A 707 2.33 27.42 -43.21
N LYS A 708 3.57 27.40 -43.74
CA LYS A 708 4.74 28.00 -43.09
C LYS A 708 4.69 29.53 -43.10
N ALA A 709 4.69 30.13 -41.91
CA ALA A 709 4.89 31.55 -41.69
C ALA A 709 6.34 31.87 -41.25
N LYS A 710 6.81 33.07 -41.60
CA LYS A 710 8.15 33.62 -41.30
C LYS A 710 7.99 35.08 -40.89
N ILE A 711 8.75 35.58 -39.92
CA ILE A 711 8.73 37.00 -39.53
C ILE A 711 9.92 37.70 -40.20
N ARG A 712 9.67 38.73 -41.00
CA ARG A 712 10.71 39.43 -41.77
C ARG A 712 10.52 40.94 -41.72
N VAL A 713 11.62 41.68 -41.91
CA VAL A 713 11.61 43.14 -42.04
C VAL A 713 11.36 43.48 -43.51
N THR A 714 10.49 44.45 -43.77
CA THR A 714 10.07 44.84 -45.11
C THR A 714 9.89 46.36 -45.23
N GLN A 715 10.06 46.86 -46.45
CA GLN A 715 9.87 48.26 -46.80
C GLN A 715 8.59 48.38 -47.65
N PRO A 716 7.65 49.29 -47.31
CA PRO A 716 6.46 49.52 -48.12
C PRO A 716 6.84 50.09 -49.49
N PRO A 717 6.21 49.63 -50.59
CA PRO A 717 6.45 50.20 -51.91
C PRO A 717 6.07 51.69 -51.91
N GLY A 718 7.02 52.56 -52.28
CA GLY A 718 6.81 54.00 -52.34
C GLY A 718 7.12 54.81 -51.07
N SER A 719 7.71 54.22 -50.02
CA SER A 719 8.15 54.99 -48.84
C SER A 719 9.61 54.71 -48.45
N GLU A 720 10.47 55.75 -48.47
CA GLU A 720 11.92 55.61 -48.31
C GLU A 720 12.41 55.39 -46.85
N LYS A 721 11.55 55.52 -45.83
CA LYS A 721 12.02 55.71 -44.43
C LYS A 721 11.36 54.84 -43.34
N CYS A 722 10.53 53.86 -43.70
CA CYS A 722 9.83 53.02 -42.72
C CYS A 722 10.06 51.51 -42.94
N ASP A 723 11.19 50.98 -42.45
CA ASP A 723 11.29 49.54 -42.19
C ASP A 723 10.25 49.12 -41.14
N HIS A 724 9.36 48.20 -41.51
CA HIS A 724 8.38 47.58 -40.60
C HIS A 724 8.54 46.06 -40.59
N VAL A 725 7.77 45.38 -39.74
CA VAL A 725 7.87 43.92 -39.52
C VAL A 725 6.58 43.26 -39.95
N GLU A 726 6.68 42.31 -40.88
CA GLU A 726 5.54 41.52 -41.36
C GLU A 726 5.70 40.04 -41.00
N LEU A 727 4.57 39.39 -40.73
CA LEU A 727 4.42 37.93 -40.79
C LEU A 727 4.11 37.56 -42.25
N LEU A 728 4.89 36.65 -42.84
CA LEU A 728 4.82 36.28 -44.26
C LEU A 728 4.62 34.77 -44.42
N PHE A 729 3.70 34.35 -45.29
CA PHE A 729 3.52 32.94 -45.64
C PHE A 729 4.33 32.54 -46.88
N SER A 730 4.97 31.37 -46.79
CA SER A 730 5.96 30.91 -47.77
C SER A 730 5.42 30.62 -49.19
N GLY A 731 4.10 30.66 -49.40
CA GLY A 731 3.46 30.56 -50.72
C GLY A 731 3.56 31.84 -51.55
N GLU A 732 3.61 33.02 -50.91
CA GLU A 732 3.60 34.31 -51.62
C GLU A 732 4.99 34.72 -52.12
N ASP A 733 6.04 34.48 -51.34
CA ASP A 733 7.44 34.75 -51.74
C ASP A 733 7.80 34.08 -53.08
N ARG A 734 7.29 32.86 -53.31
CA ARG A 734 7.53 32.11 -54.54
C ARG A 734 6.77 32.71 -55.74
N ARG A 735 5.55 33.22 -55.52
CA ARG A 735 4.85 34.03 -56.53
C ARG A 735 5.55 35.35 -56.81
N ARG A 736 6.06 36.05 -55.78
CA ARG A 736 6.72 37.36 -55.94
C ARG A 736 8.08 37.27 -56.63
N LYS A 737 8.86 36.20 -56.40
CA LYS A 737 10.07 35.90 -57.18
C LYS A 737 9.73 35.66 -58.65
N ASN A 738 8.70 34.84 -58.93
CA ASN A 738 8.28 34.56 -60.30
C ASN A 738 7.66 35.80 -60.99
N SER A 739 6.92 36.64 -60.26
CA SER A 739 6.32 37.86 -60.83
C SER A 739 7.38 38.93 -61.09
N LYS A 740 8.37 39.09 -60.21
CA LYS A 740 9.50 39.99 -60.48
C LYS A 740 10.33 39.49 -61.66
N ALA A 741 10.72 38.21 -61.68
CA ALA A 741 11.43 37.64 -62.83
C ALA A 741 10.66 37.75 -64.15
N ARG A 742 9.32 37.78 -64.11
CA ARG A 742 8.45 38.02 -65.27
C ARG A 742 8.33 39.49 -65.67
N TYR A 743 8.49 40.42 -64.73
CA TYR A 743 8.49 41.86 -64.98
C TYR A 743 9.85 42.30 -65.54
N ASP A 744 10.93 41.87 -64.88
CA ASP A 744 12.33 42.03 -65.31
C ASP A 744 12.59 41.39 -66.70
N SER A 745 11.74 40.45 -67.16
CA SER A 745 11.80 39.87 -68.51
C SER A 745 10.92 40.56 -69.57
N ILE A 746 10.15 41.59 -69.20
CA ILE A 746 9.29 42.35 -70.12
C ILE A 746 9.93 43.69 -70.52
N GLU A 747 10.76 44.29 -69.65
CA GLU A 747 11.54 45.51 -69.94
C GLU A 747 12.71 45.28 -70.92
N GLY A 748 12.85 44.07 -71.48
CA GLY A 748 13.93 43.67 -72.40
C GLY A 748 13.56 43.61 -73.89
N VAL A 749 12.42 44.17 -74.30
CA VAL A 749 11.96 44.15 -75.71
C VAL A 749 12.02 45.56 -76.29
N ASP A 750 12.80 45.73 -77.35
CA ASP A 750 12.97 47.01 -78.05
C ASP A 750 11.71 47.39 -78.85
N LEU A 751 11.41 48.69 -78.92
CA LEU A 751 10.11 49.21 -79.37
C LEU A 751 10.23 50.06 -80.63
N SER A 752 10.69 49.43 -81.72
CA SER A 752 10.68 50.03 -83.06
C SER A 752 10.47 49.00 -84.17
N ASP A 753 9.20 48.68 -84.50
CA ASP A 753 8.77 48.57 -85.90
C ASP A 753 7.25 48.31 -86.09
N VAL A 754 6.71 48.83 -87.22
CA VAL A 754 5.37 48.61 -87.82
C VAL A 754 4.11 49.01 -86.99
N PRO A 755 2.90 49.18 -87.58
CA PRO A 755 2.35 50.54 -87.70
C PRO A 755 0.91 50.73 -87.18
N ALA A 756 0.43 51.98 -87.22
CA ALA A 756 -0.97 52.32 -86.92
C ALA A 756 -1.93 52.08 -88.11
N ASN A 757 -3.11 51.53 -87.83
CA ASN A 757 -4.35 51.89 -88.52
C ASN A 757 -5.59 51.63 -87.63
N GLU A 758 -6.73 52.21 -87.97
CA GLU A 758 -7.90 52.37 -87.09
C GLU A 758 -8.86 51.17 -87.05
N THR A 759 -9.59 51.01 -85.93
CA THR A 759 -11.06 50.83 -85.97
C THR A 759 -11.71 51.16 -84.62
N SER A 760 -12.95 51.66 -84.65
CA SER A 760 -13.76 52.08 -83.50
C SER A 760 -14.75 51.00 -83.06
N ILE A 761 -15.16 50.97 -81.77
CA ILE A 761 -16.56 50.86 -81.31
C ILE A 761 -16.66 51.01 -79.76
N GLN A 762 -17.88 51.28 -79.27
CA GLN A 762 -18.24 51.84 -77.95
C GLN A 762 -18.23 50.86 -76.74
N PRO A 763 -18.23 51.38 -75.50
CA PRO A 763 -18.40 50.59 -74.26
C PRO A 763 -19.86 50.43 -73.79
N PRO A 764 -20.22 49.30 -73.15
CA PRO A 764 -21.34 49.17 -72.22
C PRO A 764 -20.84 49.10 -70.75
N ILE A 765 -21.26 49.99 -69.84
CA ILE A 765 -22.52 50.04 -69.06
C ILE A 765 -22.38 49.37 -67.67
N PHE A 766 -22.84 50.09 -66.64
CA PHE A 766 -23.02 49.62 -65.26
C PHE A 766 -24.36 48.89 -65.11
N GLU A 767 -24.39 47.81 -64.32
CA GLU A 767 -25.63 47.29 -63.72
C GLU A 767 -25.40 47.03 -62.22
N GLU A 768 -26.16 47.72 -61.37
CA GLU A 768 -26.44 47.31 -59.99
C GLU A 768 -27.78 46.55 -59.94
N PRO A 769 -27.90 45.54 -59.08
CA PRO A 769 -29.21 45.14 -58.57
C PRO A 769 -29.26 45.13 -57.03
N SER A 770 -29.99 46.11 -56.49
CA SER A 770 -30.94 46.04 -55.36
C SER A 770 -30.61 45.20 -54.10
N GLU A 771 -30.71 45.86 -52.94
CA GLU A 771 -31.05 45.22 -51.67
C GLU A 771 -32.45 44.58 -51.73
N ASP A 772 -32.63 43.37 -51.18
CA ASP A 772 -33.65 43.02 -50.18
C ASP A 772 -33.68 41.51 -49.88
N LEU A 773 -33.91 41.12 -48.62
CA LEU A 773 -34.81 40.02 -48.18
C LEU A 773 -34.71 39.69 -46.67
N HIS A 774 -35.63 40.27 -45.91
CA HIS A 774 -36.34 39.72 -44.74
C HIS A 774 -35.70 38.65 -43.82
N PHE A 775 -35.60 39.02 -42.54
CA PHE A 775 -35.95 38.13 -41.42
C PHE A 775 -37.44 37.73 -41.47
N ASN A 776 -37.78 36.47 -41.17
CA ASN A 776 -38.93 36.14 -40.32
C ASN A 776 -38.79 34.75 -39.66
N ASP A 777 -39.64 34.44 -38.70
CA ASP A 777 -39.42 33.41 -37.66
C ASP A 777 -40.47 32.27 -37.62
N GLN A 778 -40.08 31.15 -37.00
CA GLN A 778 -40.91 30.11 -36.33
C GLN A 778 -41.99 29.23 -37.04
N HIS A 779 -41.82 27.91 -36.78
CA HIS A 779 -42.83 26.88 -36.44
C HIS A 779 -44.01 26.51 -37.37
N ARG A 780 -44.06 25.22 -37.78
CA ARG A 780 -44.98 24.19 -37.20
C ARG A 780 -44.71 22.75 -37.70
N TYR A 781 -45.10 21.76 -36.89
CA TYR A 781 -45.26 20.33 -37.23
C TYR A 781 -46.64 20.06 -37.90
N PRO A 782 -46.81 18.93 -38.63
CA PRO A 782 -47.44 17.74 -38.00
C PRO A 782 -46.87 16.36 -38.45
N GLN A 783 -47.36 15.29 -37.83
CA GLN A 783 -47.11 13.87 -38.16
C GLN A 783 -48.20 13.31 -39.12
N THR A 784 -47.93 12.20 -39.85
CA THR A 784 -48.56 10.85 -39.66
C THR A 784 -48.08 9.79 -40.68
N TRP A 785 -48.41 8.51 -40.40
CA TRP A 785 -48.19 7.27 -41.17
C TRP A 785 -49.36 6.96 -42.14
N PRO A 786 -49.23 6.14 -43.23
CA PRO A 786 -48.98 4.67 -43.24
C PRO A 786 -48.04 4.17 -44.38
N GLY A 787 -47.73 2.86 -44.59
CA GLY A 787 -47.91 1.64 -43.78
C GLY A 787 -48.24 0.36 -44.59
N ILE A 788 -47.44 -0.72 -44.42
CA ILE A 788 -47.69 -2.15 -44.85
C ILE A 788 -47.62 -2.39 -46.38
N SER A 789 -47.08 -3.47 -46.98
CA SER A 789 -46.49 -4.80 -46.62
C SER A 789 -45.27 -5.08 -47.57
N SER A 790 -44.48 -6.17 -47.63
CA SER A 790 -44.04 -7.36 -46.84
C SER A 790 -42.82 -7.97 -47.63
N SER A 791 -42.25 -9.18 -47.50
CA SER A 791 -42.47 -10.44 -46.73
C SER A 791 -41.13 -11.21 -46.54
N ASP A 792 -41.13 -12.27 -45.72
CA ASP A 792 -40.38 -13.56 -45.75
C ASP A 792 -38.83 -13.61 -45.98
N ASP A 793 -38.02 -14.51 -45.39
CA ASP A 793 -38.30 -15.67 -44.53
C ASP A 793 -37.11 -16.05 -43.58
N SER A 794 -37.41 -16.69 -42.44
CA SER A 794 -36.56 -17.61 -41.61
C SER A 794 -35.21 -17.12 -41.00
N SER A 795 -34.75 -17.56 -39.80
CA SER A 795 -35.37 -18.32 -38.68
C SER A 795 -34.52 -18.29 -37.36
N THR A 796 -35.19 -18.30 -36.19
CA THR A 796 -34.82 -18.94 -34.87
C THR A 796 -33.45 -18.67 -34.16
N THR A 797 -33.27 -18.59 -32.82
CA THR A 797 -34.08 -18.63 -31.55
C THR A 797 -33.16 -18.18 -30.38
N THR A 798 -33.41 -17.18 -29.49
CA THR A 798 -34.38 -16.99 -28.35
C THR A 798 -34.05 -17.82 -27.07
N LEU A 799 -33.63 -17.21 -25.92
CA LEU A 799 -34.40 -16.68 -24.73
C LEU A 799 -34.75 -17.76 -23.64
N SER A 800 -35.31 -17.54 -22.43
CA SER A 800 -35.80 -16.43 -21.52
C SER A 800 -35.91 -17.01 -20.06
N GLU A 801 -36.27 -16.40 -18.91
CA GLU A 801 -36.47 -15.06 -18.27
C GLU A 801 -35.79 -15.21 -16.84
N LEU A 802 -35.26 -14.24 -16.08
CA LEU A 802 -35.75 -12.94 -15.56
C LEU A 802 -36.81 -13.06 -14.42
N ARG A 803 -36.54 -12.55 -13.20
CA ARG A 803 -37.39 -11.62 -12.39
C ARG A 803 -36.94 -11.41 -10.93
N ARG A 804 -37.36 -10.26 -10.36
CA ARG A 804 -37.37 -9.89 -8.93
C ARG A 804 -38.78 -9.45 -8.51
N PRO A 805 -39.25 -9.77 -7.29
CA PRO A 805 -40.11 -8.90 -6.48
C PRO A 805 -39.25 -8.02 -5.54
N GLY A 806 -39.75 -7.03 -4.78
CA GLY A 806 -41.12 -6.54 -4.59
C GLY A 806 -41.32 -6.15 -3.12
N ARG A 807 -41.53 -4.86 -2.80
CA ARG A 807 -41.49 -4.32 -1.43
C ARG A 807 -42.83 -3.68 -1.04
N GLN A 808 -43.44 -4.13 0.06
CA GLN A 808 -44.63 -3.51 0.68
C GLN A 808 -44.59 -3.57 2.22
N ASN A 809 -45.59 -2.98 2.87
CA ASN A 809 -45.48 -2.38 4.21
C ASN A 809 -46.12 -3.18 5.37
N SER A 810 -45.73 -2.75 6.57
CA SER A 810 -46.59 -2.42 7.73
C SER A 810 -46.75 -3.41 8.91
N THR A 811 -46.89 -2.79 10.09
CA THR A 811 -47.29 -3.34 11.40
C THR A 811 -46.34 -4.36 12.08
N ALA A 812 -46.36 -4.56 13.40
CA ALA A 812 -46.48 -3.72 14.61
C ALA A 812 -46.58 -4.66 15.84
N SER A 813 -46.41 -4.15 17.07
CA SER A 813 -46.62 -4.87 18.37
C SER A 813 -45.56 -5.95 18.71
N LEU A 814 -45.24 -6.27 19.98
CA LEU A 814 -45.56 -5.64 21.28
C LEU A 814 -44.51 -6.07 22.35
N LEU A 815 -44.46 -5.31 23.46
CA LEU A 815 -43.93 -5.65 24.79
C LEU A 815 -42.44 -6.08 24.95
N SER A 816 -41.68 -5.15 25.54
CA SER A 816 -40.60 -5.51 26.46
C SER A 816 -41.15 -5.84 27.85
N ASN A 817 -40.35 -6.51 28.69
CA ASN A 817 -40.61 -6.63 30.13
C ASN A 817 -39.34 -6.25 30.92
N LYS A 818 -39.49 -5.57 32.05
CA LYS A 818 -38.38 -5.02 32.86
C LYS A 818 -38.35 -5.64 34.26
N THR A 819 -37.19 -6.16 34.66
CA THR A 819 -36.67 -6.20 36.05
C THR A 819 -35.14 -6.31 35.98
N SER A 820 -34.24 -5.52 36.61
CA SER A 820 -34.24 -4.48 37.66
C SER A 820 -33.58 -4.88 39.01
N ALA A 821 -32.26 -5.03 39.02
CA ALA A 821 -31.35 -4.77 40.15
C ALA A 821 -29.95 -4.45 39.54
N SER A 822 -29.21 -3.37 39.85
CA SER A 822 -28.86 -2.69 41.12
C SER A 822 -27.66 -3.36 41.81
N PHE A 823 -26.51 -2.71 42.09
CA PHE A 823 -26.20 -1.26 42.09
C PHE A 823 -24.68 -0.96 42.11
N ARG A 824 -24.23 0.14 41.45
CA ARG A 824 -23.10 1.05 41.79
C ARG A 824 -21.65 0.53 41.82
N ASP A 825 -20.59 1.34 41.69
CA ASP A 825 -20.26 2.69 41.12
C ASP A 825 -18.68 2.72 41.07
N ILE A 826 -17.90 3.72 40.60
CA ILE A 826 -18.12 5.11 40.17
C ILE A 826 -17.13 5.44 39.02
N THR A 827 -17.57 6.07 37.92
CA THR A 827 -16.76 6.97 37.08
C THR A 827 -17.68 7.99 36.41
N THR A 828 -17.33 9.28 36.43
CA THR A 828 -18.15 10.38 35.93
C THR A 828 -17.37 11.31 35.01
N GLU A 829 -17.92 11.55 33.81
CA GLU A 829 -17.59 12.65 32.89
C GLU A 829 -16.15 12.63 32.29
N VAL A 830 -15.90 13.06 31.04
CA VAL A 830 -16.72 13.90 30.14
C VAL A 830 -16.86 13.24 28.77
N GLU A 831 -18.10 13.07 28.29
CA GLU A 831 -18.39 13.01 26.84
C GLU A 831 -18.84 14.40 26.36
N ARG A 832 -18.35 14.82 25.19
CA ARG A 832 -19.19 15.56 24.23
C ARG A 832 -18.60 15.69 22.82
N ASP A 833 -19.52 15.90 21.88
CA ASP A 833 -19.31 16.53 20.57
C ASP A 833 -18.46 15.77 19.53
N GLN A 834 -18.86 14.52 19.23
CA GLN A 834 -18.83 14.00 17.86
C GLN A 834 -20.22 14.14 17.21
N GLU A 835 -20.41 15.13 16.33
CA GLU A 835 -21.48 15.14 15.34
C GLU A 835 -21.06 15.96 14.10
N TYR A 836 -21.62 15.62 12.92
CA TYR A 836 -21.35 16.17 11.57
C TYR A 836 -20.02 15.80 10.89
N GLY A 837 -20.10 15.00 9.82
CA GLY A 837 -19.00 14.75 8.87
C GLY A 837 -19.32 13.71 7.81
#